data_AF-A0A358DZ37-F1
#
_entry.id   AF-A0A358DZ37-F1
#
_cell.length_a   1.000
_cell.length_b   1.000
_cell.length_c   1.000
_cell.angle_alpha   90.00
_cell.angle_beta   90.00
_cell.angle_gamma   90.00
#
_symmetry.space_group_name_H-M   'P 1'
#
loop_
_entity.id
_entity.type
_entity.pdbx_description
1 polymer ?
#
loop_
_entity_poly.entity_id
_entity_poly.type
_entity_poly.pdbx_seq_one_letter_code
_entity_poly.pdbx_strand_id
1 'polypeptide(L)'
;MAIYNFTGANGDPLPSGLTARNGTFEIQSNHAVATSPEPANPRWVFTLEGTADGSLSAPIFLGADSGSAAGFVLRYNPADGSHIFVNMSLGNDEVRVYTFSSGSYSQIGSGNFDFTQNNSYQPSAVMDGDSVVVSIGGNAAVTVTTTFNQTQTHHGIRLNKLDQYVDSVEFTETSTVEPPAETDSISIDEAPKNNHPYQRGSGGTATASFDVTYTGSPTALQYRLLDASNDSTVVQDWTTFDATPSGGSSTLSITRSPSLTPIHVEVRFSNETGITDLQTNDWYVGDIVLIFGQSLSEDLNTDGAITPLDGYFVYSNGSFSVPSTGVGANAIASAIITAEDCPVFIVNTGVGGTALTQESGQTDYWNRSSGGSLWPDTVNAVNTATSGANDIAFAWWHQGTKDSLEGVTETQYLSALNEFFTRVRGTFSGKGGSTLEIIMATFGRDTRGGATNTSHQAIRDAQINYIVSDDNTYPVNVYTSQNEDGVHATDAAYIELGQQVATQYYVMRGLVSGSIPSIISASTGDSSTEIDVSFSANLLLTDTTYSTEGVHVEDSTGALTVSSFERKDANTATITLGAAPTGTASVWISWGKGDTAQPLTYPRSESISLPNGAGDFSLAAGAFSDYEVSAVALNQPPIANAGQDQSVEAGIEFVLDGTGSQDID
;
A
#
# COMPACT_ATOMS: atom_id res chain seq x y z
N MET A 1 -41.77 2.92 29.15
CA MET A 1 -41.26 3.01 30.54
C MET A 1 -40.16 1.98 30.70
N ALA A 2 -38.93 2.41 30.93
CA ALA A 2 -37.77 1.54 31.14
C ALA A 2 -37.26 1.73 32.58
N ILE A 3 -37.03 0.61 33.29
CA ILE A 3 -36.51 0.61 34.66
C ILE A 3 -35.31 -0.32 34.71
N TYR A 4 -34.17 0.20 35.14
CA TYR A 4 -32.93 -0.54 35.32
C TYR A 4 -32.58 -0.52 36.81
N ASN A 5 -32.71 -1.66 37.47
CA ASN A 5 -32.25 -1.83 38.85
C ASN A 5 -30.83 -2.38 38.83
N PHE A 6 -29.91 -1.74 39.54
CA PHE A 6 -28.50 -2.12 39.54
C PHE A 6 -28.20 -3.27 40.52
N THR A 7 -29.05 -4.30 40.54
CA THR A 7 -28.85 -5.51 41.34
C THR A 7 -27.99 -6.52 40.58
N GLY A 8 -26.90 -7.00 41.17
CA GLY A 8 -25.96 -7.89 40.48
C GLY A 8 -24.75 -8.28 41.34
N ALA A 9 -23.93 -9.18 40.81
CA ALA A 9 -22.64 -9.51 41.42
C ALA A 9 -21.64 -8.37 41.21
N ASN A 10 -20.66 -8.27 42.10
CA ASN A 10 -19.60 -7.28 41.96
C ASN A 10 -18.79 -7.54 40.68
N GLY A 11 -18.65 -6.53 39.84
CA GLY A 11 -17.96 -6.61 38.54
C GLY A 11 -18.88 -6.92 37.35
N ASP A 12 -20.19 -7.10 37.57
CA ASP A 12 -21.13 -7.24 36.47
C ASP A 12 -21.15 -5.94 35.61
N PRO A 13 -21.27 -6.05 34.28
CA PRO A 13 -21.40 -4.87 33.43
C PRO A 13 -22.77 -4.18 33.65
N LEU A 14 -22.93 -2.98 33.10
CA LEU A 14 -24.26 -2.34 33.04
C LEU A 14 -25.28 -3.29 32.36
N PRO A 15 -26.54 -3.33 32.84
CA PRO A 15 -27.61 -4.09 32.20
C PRO A 15 -27.76 -3.77 30.71
N SER A 16 -28.15 -4.77 29.92
CA SER A 16 -28.52 -4.58 28.51
C SER A 16 -29.59 -3.49 28.38
N GLY A 17 -29.39 -2.56 27.45
CA GLY A 17 -30.21 -1.34 27.30
C GLY A 17 -29.57 -0.07 27.87
N LEU A 18 -28.42 -0.19 28.55
CA LEU A 18 -27.58 0.94 28.97
C LEU A 18 -26.23 0.89 28.25
N THR A 19 -25.76 2.06 27.83
CA THR A 19 -24.50 2.23 27.11
C THR A 19 -23.59 3.18 27.86
N ALA A 20 -22.38 2.74 28.21
CA ALA A 20 -21.32 3.62 28.71
C ALA A 20 -20.85 4.51 27.56
N ARG A 21 -21.02 5.83 27.69
CA ARG A 21 -20.66 6.83 26.67
C ARG A 21 -19.30 7.48 26.94
N ASN A 22 -18.90 7.57 28.21
CA ASN A 22 -17.55 7.96 28.58
C ASN A 22 -17.14 7.32 29.92
N GLY A 23 -15.91 6.80 29.98
CA GLY A 23 -15.44 5.96 31.08
C GLY A 23 -16.10 4.58 31.13
N THR A 24 -15.86 3.87 32.22
CA THR A 24 -16.28 2.49 32.46
C THR A 24 -17.09 2.39 33.73
N PHE A 25 -18.08 1.50 33.71
CA PHE A 25 -19.00 1.27 34.81
C PHE A 25 -19.14 -0.22 35.09
N GLU A 26 -19.37 -0.55 36.35
CA GLU A 26 -19.75 -1.90 36.76
C GLU A 26 -20.74 -1.83 37.92
N ILE A 27 -21.36 -2.97 38.21
CA ILE A 27 -22.18 -3.15 39.41
C ILE A 27 -21.26 -3.48 40.58
N GLN A 28 -21.33 -2.69 41.65
CA GLN A 28 -20.70 -3.01 42.93
C GLN A 28 -21.70 -2.83 44.06
N SER A 29 -21.83 -3.83 44.92
CA SER A 29 -22.72 -3.83 46.09
C SER A 29 -24.18 -3.48 45.76
N ASN A 30 -24.65 -3.88 44.58
CA ASN A 30 -25.96 -3.53 44.01
C ASN A 30 -26.14 -2.04 43.63
N HIS A 31 -25.07 -1.38 43.21
CA HIS A 31 -25.08 -0.03 42.67
C HIS A 31 -24.26 0.05 41.39
N ALA A 32 -24.65 0.92 40.45
CA ALA A 32 -23.78 1.27 39.33
C ALA A 32 -22.71 2.27 39.79
N VAL A 33 -21.44 1.93 39.60
CA VAL A 33 -20.28 2.73 39.98
C VAL A 33 -19.33 2.94 38.81
N ALA A 34 -18.59 4.05 38.81
CA ALA A 34 -17.50 4.29 37.87
C ALA A 34 -16.22 3.57 38.31
N THR A 35 -15.44 3.03 37.37
CA THR A 35 -14.25 2.20 37.69
C THR A 35 -12.95 2.63 37.03
N SER A 36 -13.03 3.37 35.93
CA SER A 36 -11.85 3.88 35.20
C SER A 36 -11.23 5.09 35.92
N PRO A 37 -9.97 5.44 35.59
CA PRO A 37 -9.43 6.76 35.90
C PRO A 37 -10.33 7.90 35.39
N GLU A 38 -10.24 9.08 36.01
CA GLU A 38 -11.06 10.25 35.66
C GLU A 38 -10.90 10.65 34.18
N PRO A 39 -11.95 10.52 33.35
CA PRO A 39 -11.87 10.90 31.94
C PRO A 39 -11.96 12.43 31.79
N ALA A 40 -11.50 12.94 30.64
CA ALA A 40 -11.75 14.32 30.23
C ALA A 40 -13.27 14.58 30.13
N ASN A 41 -13.72 15.83 30.32
CA ASN A 41 -15.14 16.16 30.30
C ASN A 41 -15.82 15.78 28.96
N PRO A 42 -17.09 15.31 28.99
CA PRO A 42 -17.89 15.02 30.19
C PRO A 42 -17.30 13.88 30.99
N ARG A 43 -17.49 13.81 32.33
CA ARG A 43 -16.85 12.75 33.15
C ARG A 43 -17.46 11.36 32.86
N TRP A 44 -17.56 10.47 33.84
CA TRP A 44 -18.19 9.16 33.62
C TRP A 44 -19.66 9.34 33.24
N VAL A 45 -20.05 8.89 32.06
CA VAL A 45 -21.41 8.99 31.53
C VAL A 45 -21.89 7.65 31.01
N PHE A 46 -23.10 7.25 31.41
CA PHE A 46 -23.86 6.20 30.74
C PHE A 46 -25.27 6.68 30.40
N THR A 47 -25.86 6.11 29.36
CA THR A 47 -27.18 6.49 28.84
C THR A 47 -28.07 5.28 28.57
N LEU A 48 -29.38 5.45 28.69
CA LEU A 48 -30.42 4.65 28.04
C LEU A 48 -30.99 5.40 26.84
N GLU A 49 -31.76 4.68 26.03
CA GLU A 49 -32.57 5.24 24.95
C GLU A 49 -34.02 5.47 25.39
N GLY A 50 -34.64 6.51 24.82
CA GLY A 50 -36.04 6.84 25.00
C GLY A 50 -36.45 8.01 24.08
N THR A 51 -37.62 8.60 24.28
CA THR A 51 -38.04 9.79 23.52
C THR A 51 -37.30 11.07 23.96
N ALA A 52 -37.28 12.10 23.11
CA ALA A 52 -36.65 13.40 23.45
C ALA A 52 -37.32 14.11 24.64
N ASP A 53 -38.61 13.83 24.84
CA ASP A 53 -39.43 14.28 25.96
C ASP A 53 -39.77 13.09 26.86
N GLY A 54 -39.75 13.29 28.17
CA GLY A 54 -39.95 12.23 29.14
C GLY A 54 -39.54 12.62 30.54
N SER A 55 -39.59 11.68 31.46
CA SER A 55 -39.18 11.84 32.85
C SER A 55 -38.06 10.85 33.15
N LEU A 56 -36.88 11.37 33.51
CA LEU A 56 -35.77 10.58 34.05
C LEU A 56 -35.74 10.71 35.58
N SER A 57 -35.65 9.59 36.29
CA SER A 57 -35.51 9.53 37.75
C SER A 57 -34.44 8.52 38.13
N ALA A 58 -33.61 8.85 39.11
CA ALA A 58 -32.58 7.93 39.61
C ALA A 58 -32.21 8.28 41.04
N PRO A 59 -32.16 7.31 41.98
CA PRO A 59 -31.51 7.51 43.27
C PRO A 59 -30.00 7.71 43.06
N ILE A 60 -29.48 8.88 43.43
CA ILE A 60 -28.05 9.21 43.27
C ILE A 60 -27.44 9.49 44.66
N PHE A 61 -26.36 8.77 44.98
CA PHE A 61 -25.56 9.02 46.16
C PHE A 61 -24.50 10.10 45.89
N LEU A 62 -24.49 11.14 46.73
CA LEU A 62 -23.42 12.13 46.75
C LEU A 62 -22.39 11.76 47.83
N GLY A 63 -21.13 11.68 47.42
CA GLY A 63 -20.00 11.29 48.24
C GLY A 63 -19.63 12.25 49.38
N ALA A 64 -18.49 11.98 50.02
CA ALA A 64 -18.03 12.74 51.19
C ALA A 64 -17.37 14.08 50.82
N ASP A 65 -16.92 14.22 49.58
CA ASP A 65 -16.07 15.32 49.14
C ASP A 65 -16.92 16.57 48.86
N SER A 66 -16.62 17.73 49.47
CA SER A 66 -17.45 18.95 49.30
C SER A 66 -17.47 19.47 47.86
N GLY A 67 -16.54 19.04 47.00
CA GLY A 67 -16.57 19.30 45.56
C GLY A 67 -17.39 18.30 44.73
N SER A 68 -18.11 17.37 45.37
CA SER A 68 -18.91 16.34 44.70
C SER A 68 -20.05 16.95 43.89
N ALA A 69 -20.18 16.46 42.67
CA ALA A 69 -21.26 16.80 41.75
C ALA A 69 -21.68 15.53 40.99
N ALA A 70 -22.97 15.31 40.81
CA ALA A 70 -23.48 14.22 39.98
C ALA A 70 -24.87 14.61 39.49
N GLY A 71 -25.41 13.88 38.53
CA GLY A 71 -26.79 14.07 38.12
C GLY A 71 -27.05 13.55 36.72
N PHE A 72 -27.98 14.19 36.01
CA PHE A 72 -28.47 13.69 34.74
C PHE A 72 -27.74 14.28 33.55
N VAL A 73 -27.49 13.43 32.55
CA VAL A 73 -27.31 13.90 31.17
C VAL A 73 -28.63 13.70 30.44
N LEU A 74 -29.13 14.77 29.86
CA LEU A 74 -30.39 14.79 29.13
C LEU A 74 -30.11 15.17 27.68
N ARG A 75 -30.81 14.53 26.73
CA ARG A 75 -30.69 14.81 25.30
C ARG A 75 -29.23 14.77 24.82
N TYR A 76 -28.55 13.68 25.16
CA TYR A 76 -27.17 13.43 24.81
C TYR A 76 -27.04 13.06 23.33
N ASN A 77 -26.13 13.72 22.62
CA ASN A 77 -25.78 13.40 21.24
C ASN A 77 -24.55 12.47 21.22
N PRO A 78 -24.67 11.20 20.81
CA PRO A 78 -23.53 10.28 20.75
C PRO A 78 -22.42 10.71 19.79
N ALA A 79 -22.75 11.50 18.75
CA ALA A 79 -21.78 11.86 17.72
C ALA A 79 -20.71 12.85 18.21
N ASP A 80 -21.08 13.80 19.06
CA ASP A 80 -20.20 14.89 19.51
C ASP A 80 -20.16 15.08 21.04
N GLY A 81 -20.93 14.29 21.78
CA GLY A 81 -21.04 14.35 23.23
C GLY A 81 -21.79 15.57 23.76
N SER A 82 -22.42 16.38 22.92
CA SER A 82 -23.22 17.53 23.37
C SER A 82 -24.46 17.07 24.15
N HIS A 83 -24.79 17.76 25.25
CA HIS A 83 -25.92 17.38 26.12
C HIS A 83 -26.35 18.52 27.04
N ILE A 84 -27.49 18.34 27.71
CA ILE A 84 -27.87 19.11 28.89
C ILE A 84 -27.40 18.34 30.13
N PHE A 85 -26.69 18.99 31.04
CA PHE A 85 -26.25 18.40 32.30
C PHE A 85 -26.98 19.03 33.48
N VAL A 86 -27.76 18.21 34.20
CA VAL A 86 -28.34 18.55 35.49
C VAL A 86 -27.31 18.18 36.57
N ASN A 87 -26.75 19.20 37.21
CA ASN A 87 -25.70 19.10 38.20
C ASN A 87 -26.25 19.32 39.61
N MET A 88 -26.26 18.28 40.44
CA MET A 88 -26.46 18.41 41.88
C MET A 88 -25.12 18.71 42.54
N SER A 89 -24.88 19.97 42.91
CA SER A 89 -23.58 20.44 43.38
C SER A 89 -23.54 20.59 44.90
N LEU A 90 -22.83 19.70 45.57
CA LEU A 90 -22.69 19.71 47.04
C LEU A 90 -21.97 20.96 47.54
N GLY A 91 -20.91 21.41 46.85
CA GLY A 91 -20.11 22.56 47.29
C GLY A 91 -20.79 23.91 47.14
N ASN A 92 -21.90 23.97 46.40
CA ASN A 92 -22.64 25.20 46.14
C ASN A 92 -24.06 25.18 46.73
N ASP A 93 -24.51 24.05 47.27
CA ASP A 93 -25.90 23.83 47.70
C ASP A 93 -26.93 24.26 46.63
N GLU A 94 -26.66 23.85 45.38
CA GLU A 94 -27.45 24.21 44.21
C GLU A 94 -27.64 23.02 43.27
N VAL A 95 -28.84 22.95 42.67
CA VAL A 95 -29.07 22.22 41.43
C VAL A 95 -28.86 23.19 40.28
N ARG A 96 -27.87 22.93 39.43
CA ARG A 96 -27.54 23.75 38.26
C ARG A 96 -27.82 22.99 36.98
N VAL A 97 -28.28 23.68 35.94
CA VAL A 97 -28.47 23.09 34.61
C VAL A 97 -27.49 23.75 33.66
N TYR A 98 -26.74 22.94 32.93
CA TYR A 98 -25.76 23.38 31.93
C TYR A 98 -26.12 22.83 30.56
N THR A 99 -25.74 23.53 29.51
CA THR A 99 -25.47 22.91 28.20
C THR A 99 -23.98 22.60 28.08
N PHE A 100 -23.66 21.49 27.43
CA PHE A 100 -22.30 21.12 27.06
C PHE A 100 -22.20 21.07 25.54
N SER A 101 -21.29 21.86 24.98
CA SER A 101 -20.96 21.83 23.56
C SER A 101 -19.53 22.30 23.37
N SER A 102 -18.87 21.79 22.33
CA SER A 102 -17.49 22.17 21.99
C SER A 102 -16.52 22.09 23.18
N GLY A 103 -16.67 21.06 24.02
CA GLY A 103 -15.81 20.81 25.18
C GLY A 103 -16.06 21.69 26.41
N SER A 104 -17.08 22.55 26.40
CA SER A 104 -17.31 23.54 27.47
C SER A 104 -18.73 23.51 28.04
N TYR A 105 -18.86 23.74 29.35
CA TYR A 105 -20.16 23.87 30.02
C TYR A 105 -20.61 25.33 30.13
N SER A 106 -21.85 25.61 29.73
CA SER A 106 -22.51 26.92 29.88
C SER A 106 -23.75 26.77 30.75
N GLN A 107 -23.81 27.49 31.87
CA GLN A 107 -24.96 27.41 32.79
C GLN A 107 -26.19 28.09 32.17
N ILE A 108 -27.33 27.40 32.18
CA ILE A 108 -28.62 27.91 31.67
C ILE A 108 -29.67 28.06 32.77
N GLY A 109 -29.41 27.57 33.99
CA GLY A 109 -30.24 27.84 35.15
C GLY A 109 -29.68 27.25 36.44
N SER A 110 -30.20 27.69 37.58
CA SER A 110 -29.91 27.12 38.89
C SER A 110 -31.05 27.32 39.87
N GLY A 111 -31.08 26.51 40.92
CA GLY A 111 -31.93 26.68 42.08
C GLY A 111 -31.29 26.09 43.33
N ASN A 112 -31.59 26.68 44.49
CA ASN A 112 -30.95 26.30 45.75
C ASN A 112 -31.53 25.00 46.27
N PHE A 113 -30.66 24.12 46.76
CA PHE A 113 -31.03 22.90 47.45
C PHE A 113 -29.92 22.50 48.43
N ASP A 114 -30.28 22.33 49.70
CA ASP A 114 -29.31 22.00 50.75
C ASP A 114 -28.88 20.54 50.62
N PHE A 115 -27.65 20.33 50.14
CA PHE A 115 -27.06 19.00 50.03
C PHE A 115 -26.19 18.70 51.26
N THR A 116 -26.20 17.44 51.68
CA THR A 116 -25.40 16.94 52.80
C THR A 116 -24.51 15.83 52.29
N GLN A 117 -23.26 15.81 52.75
CA GLN A 117 -22.29 14.76 52.44
C GLN A 117 -22.84 13.37 52.80
N ASN A 118 -22.44 12.36 52.03
CA ASN A 118 -22.79 10.95 52.26
C ASN A 118 -24.29 10.69 52.33
N ASN A 119 -25.05 11.24 51.39
CA ASN A 119 -26.50 11.10 51.36
C ASN A 119 -27.00 10.78 49.95
N SER A 120 -28.04 9.95 49.88
CA SER A 120 -28.73 9.62 48.63
C SER A 120 -29.91 10.56 48.42
N TYR A 121 -30.05 11.05 47.20
CA TYR A 121 -31.14 11.90 46.78
C TYR A 121 -31.95 11.23 45.70
N GLN A 122 -33.21 11.65 45.56
CA GLN A 122 -34.14 11.18 44.53
C GLN A 122 -34.41 12.32 43.54
N PRO A 123 -33.43 12.69 42.69
CA PRO A 123 -33.67 13.63 41.61
C PRO A 123 -34.62 13.03 40.56
N SER A 124 -35.41 13.90 39.96
CA SER A 124 -36.11 13.64 38.70
C SER A 124 -36.00 14.85 37.77
N ALA A 125 -35.97 14.60 36.47
CA ALA A 125 -36.00 15.63 35.44
C ALA A 125 -37.10 15.31 34.43
N VAL A 126 -38.05 16.24 34.28
CA VAL A 126 -39.11 16.18 33.28
C VAL A 126 -38.72 17.08 32.12
N MET A 127 -38.64 16.50 30.93
CA MET A 127 -38.42 17.15 29.64
C MET A 127 -39.74 17.16 28.88
N ASP A 128 -40.22 18.35 28.55
CA ASP A 128 -41.48 18.56 27.82
C ASP A 128 -41.31 19.73 26.86
N GLY A 129 -41.13 19.44 25.58
CA GLY A 129 -40.77 20.44 24.58
C GLY A 129 -39.51 21.21 24.99
N ASP A 130 -39.60 22.54 25.06
CA ASP A 130 -38.48 23.39 25.49
C ASP A 130 -38.32 23.52 26.99
N SER A 131 -39.15 22.85 27.80
CA SER A 131 -39.07 22.92 29.26
C SER A 131 -38.29 21.75 29.84
N VAL A 132 -37.38 22.04 30.77
CA VAL A 132 -36.75 21.04 31.66
C VAL A 132 -37.03 21.43 33.11
N VAL A 133 -37.78 20.59 33.81
CA VAL A 133 -38.11 20.77 35.23
C VAL A 133 -37.37 19.71 36.04
N VAL A 134 -36.45 20.14 36.89
CA VAL A 134 -35.71 19.26 37.80
C VAL A 134 -36.33 19.37 39.19
N SER A 135 -36.61 18.23 39.80
CA SER A 135 -37.11 18.11 41.17
C SER A 135 -36.20 17.22 42.01
N ILE A 136 -36.09 17.49 43.30
CA ILE A 136 -35.43 16.60 44.27
C ILE A 136 -36.46 16.17 45.32
N GLY A 137 -36.68 14.87 45.46
CA GLY A 137 -37.68 14.34 46.40
C GLY A 137 -39.11 14.81 46.11
N GLY A 138 -39.42 15.09 44.83
CA GLY A 138 -40.72 15.58 44.37
C GLY A 138 -40.93 17.10 44.47
N ASN A 139 -39.98 17.87 45.03
CA ASN A 139 -40.04 19.33 45.06
C ASN A 139 -39.24 19.91 43.90
N ALA A 140 -39.85 20.81 43.11
CA ALA A 140 -39.16 21.48 42.01
C ALA A 140 -37.97 22.29 42.52
N ALA A 141 -36.77 21.95 42.06
CA ALA A 141 -35.51 22.62 42.41
C ALA A 141 -35.15 23.69 41.37
N VAL A 142 -35.32 23.41 40.08
CA VAL A 142 -35.04 24.35 39.00
C VAL A 142 -35.90 24.06 37.77
N THR A 143 -36.38 25.11 37.11
CA THR A 143 -37.04 25.04 35.80
C THR A 143 -36.24 25.87 34.81
N VAL A 144 -35.92 25.31 33.65
CA VAL A 144 -35.25 26.04 32.56
C VAL A 144 -36.01 25.86 31.25
N THR A 145 -35.96 26.88 30.40
CA THR A 145 -36.46 26.80 29.02
C THR A 145 -35.27 26.77 28.06
N THR A 146 -35.17 25.74 27.23
CA THR A 146 -34.08 25.51 26.29
C THR A 146 -34.51 24.69 25.09
N THR A 147 -34.05 25.06 23.89
CA THR A 147 -34.22 24.30 22.65
C THR A 147 -33.00 23.46 22.29
N PHE A 148 -32.08 23.28 23.23
CA PHE A 148 -30.85 22.52 23.01
C PHE A 148 -31.14 21.01 22.86
N ASN A 149 -30.58 20.41 21.81
CA ASN A 149 -30.65 18.97 21.51
C ASN A 149 -32.07 18.35 21.49
N GLN A 150 -33.07 19.10 21.03
CA GLN A 150 -34.49 18.69 21.04
C GLN A 150 -34.84 17.39 20.30
N THR A 151 -33.95 16.89 19.45
CA THR A 151 -34.15 15.64 18.70
C THR A 151 -33.44 14.44 19.33
N GLN A 152 -32.65 14.66 20.39
CA GLN A 152 -31.81 13.61 20.95
C GLN A 152 -32.59 12.73 21.93
N THR A 153 -32.41 11.42 21.78
CA THR A 153 -33.16 10.35 22.43
C THR A 153 -32.39 9.66 23.57
N HIS A 154 -31.18 10.12 23.85
CA HIS A 154 -30.32 9.51 24.86
C HIS A 154 -30.33 10.31 26.16
N HIS A 155 -30.60 9.61 27.27
CA HIS A 155 -30.65 10.21 28.60
C HIS A 155 -29.94 9.30 29.59
N GLY A 156 -29.42 9.83 30.69
CA GLY A 156 -28.78 8.99 31.69
C GLY A 156 -28.08 9.76 32.78
N ILE A 157 -26.97 9.21 33.26
CA ILE A 157 -26.29 9.64 34.47
C ILE A 157 -24.89 10.10 34.14
N ARG A 158 -24.46 11.15 34.83
CA ARG A 158 -23.07 11.51 34.98
C ARG A 158 -22.63 11.46 36.43
N LEU A 159 -21.55 10.74 36.69
CA LEU A 159 -20.81 10.77 37.95
C LEU A 159 -19.55 11.61 37.78
N ASN A 160 -19.15 12.33 38.81
CA ASN A 160 -17.92 13.11 38.81
C ASN A 160 -16.85 12.58 39.76
N LYS A 161 -17.15 11.60 40.62
CA LYS A 161 -16.20 11.01 41.56
C LYS A 161 -16.45 9.50 41.67
N LEU A 162 -15.41 8.76 42.02
CA LEU A 162 -15.46 7.30 42.15
C LEU A 162 -16.22 6.81 43.40
N ASP A 163 -16.47 7.68 44.38
CA ASP A 163 -17.24 7.37 45.59
C ASP A 163 -18.76 7.60 45.41
N GLN A 164 -19.18 7.98 44.21
CA GLN A 164 -20.58 8.17 43.86
C GLN A 164 -21.15 6.93 43.19
N TYR A 165 -22.46 6.73 43.35
CA TYR A 165 -23.15 5.59 42.76
C TYR A 165 -24.64 5.88 42.53
N VAL A 166 -25.27 5.00 41.75
CA VAL A 166 -26.70 5.05 41.44
C VAL A 166 -27.34 3.70 41.76
N ASP A 167 -28.53 3.71 42.36
CA ASP A 167 -29.24 2.47 42.76
C ASP A 167 -30.10 1.91 41.63
N SER A 168 -30.75 2.81 40.89
CA SER A 168 -31.56 2.48 39.72
C SER A 168 -31.69 3.69 38.80
N VAL A 169 -32.10 3.43 37.56
CA VAL A 169 -32.49 4.48 36.60
C VAL A 169 -33.84 4.12 36.02
N GLU A 170 -34.73 5.10 35.99
CA GLU A 170 -36.07 4.98 35.45
C GLU A 170 -36.31 6.08 34.43
N PHE A 171 -36.78 5.69 33.24
CA PHE A 171 -37.22 6.62 32.21
C PHE A 171 -38.67 6.34 31.80
N THR A 172 -39.50 7.37 31.85
CA THR A 172 -40.91 7.32 31.42
C THR A 172 -41.13 8.31 30.30
N GLU A 173 -41.47 7.79 29.12
CA GLU A 173 -41.81 8.59 27.94
C GLU A 173 -43.15 9.32 28.15
N THR A 174 -43.22 10.61 27.79
CA THR A 174 -44.43 11.43 27.89
C THR A 174 -45.17 11.59 26.56
N SER A 175 -44.55 11.20 25.45
CA SER A 175 -45.12 11.34 24.10
C SER A 175 -45.54 9.98 23.52
N THR A 176 -46.72 9.91 22.91
CA THR A 176 -47.18 8.76 22.11
C THR A 176 -46.55 8.72 20.71
N VAL A 177 -45.46 9.45 20.49
CA VAL A 177 -44.67 9.35 19.26
C VAL A 177 -43.66 8.24 19.51
N GLU A 178 -43.95 7.08 18.91
CA GLU A 178 -43.01 5.98 18.72
C GLU A 178 -41.65 6.59 18.31
N PRO A 179 -40.52 6.19 18.93
CA PRO A 179 -39.22 6.58 18.41
C PRO A 179 -39.22 6.31 16.90
N PRO A 180 -38.64 7.18 16.05
CA PRO A 180 -38.57 6.87 14.63
C PRO A 180 -38.00 5.46 14.53
N ALA A 181 -38.72 4.55 13.87
CA ALA A 181 -38.25 3.19 13.68
C ALA A 181 -36.81 3.28 13.20
N GLU A 182 -35.87 2.66 13.92
CA GLU A 182 -34.52 2.42 13.41
C GLU A 182 -34.74 1.76 12.06
N THR A 183 -34.52 2.52 11.00
CA THR A 183 -34.63 1.98 9.64
C THR A 183 -33.45 1.04 9.49
N ASP A 184 -33.75 -0.22 9.18
CA ASP A 184 -32.74 -1.20 8.80
C ASP A 184 -31.75 -0.56 7.83
N SER A 185 -30.47 -0.68 8.14
CA SER A 185 -29.39 -0.07 7.38
C SER A 185 -28.19 -0.99 7.35
N ILE A 186 -27.40 -0.87 6.30
CA ILE A 186 -26.11 -1.52 6.16
C ILE A 186 -25.13 -0.48 5.63
N SER A 187 -23.88 -0.56 6.03
CA SER A 187 -22.80 0.21 5.45
C SER A 187 -21.53 -0.62 5.36
N ILE A 188 -20.78 -0.43 4.27
CA ILE A 188 -19.48 -1.05 4.05
C ILE A 188 -18.40 0.04 4.02
N ASP A 189 -17.28 -0.21 4.69
CA ASP A 189 -16.12 0.66 4.65
C ASP A 189 -15.52 0.72 3.24
N GLU A 190 -15.00 1.89 2.88
CA GLU A 190 -14.40 2.13 1.57
C GLU A 190 -13.02 1.47 1.42
N ALA A 191 -12.61 1.23 0.17
CA ALA A 191 -11.19 1.08 -0.10
C ALA A 191 -10.45 2.35 0.37
N PRO A 192 -9.21 2.24 0.89
CA PRO A 192 -8.51 3.38 1.50
C PRO A 192 -8.37 4.64 0.64
N LYS A 193 -8.43 4.50 -0.69
CA LYS A 193 -8.38 5.57 -1.68
C LYS A 193 -8.86 5.06 -3.04
N ASN A 194 -9.21 5.98 -3.95
CA ASN A 194 -9.48 5.59 -5.33
C ASN A 194 -8.24 4.99 -5.99
N ASN A 195 -8.47 4.00 -6.86
CA ASN A 195 -7.43 3.18 -7.48
C ASN A 195 -6.51 2.51 -6.45
N HIS A 196 -7.05 2.01 -5.34
CA HIS A 196 -6.21 1.36 -4.32
C HIS A 196 -5.75 -0.03 -4.79
N PRO A 197 -4.42 -0.30 -4.77
CA PRO A 197 -3.92 -1.63 -5.05
C PRO A 197 -3.83 -2.49 -3.79
N TYR A 198 -4.38 -3.70 -3.88
CA TYR A 198 -4.03 -4.81 -3.00
C TYR A 198 -2.95 -5.65 -3.69
N GLN A 199 -1.73 -5.63 -3.13
CA GLN A 199 -0.59 -6.39 -3.65
C GLN A 199 -0.91 -7.88 -3.63
N ARG A 200 -0.87 -8.53 -4.80
CA ARG A 200 -1.01 -9.99 -4.86
C ARG A 200 0.20 -10.69 -4.24
N GLY A 201 -0.07 -11.77 -3.51
CA GLY A 201 0.96 -12.64 -2.95
C GLY A 201 1.58 -13.58 -3.99
N SER A 202 2.48 -14.45 -3.54
CA SER A 202 3.16 -15.44 -4.38
C SER A 202 2.20 -16.45 -5.04
N GLY A 203 1.03 -16.69 -4.44
CA GLY A 203 -0.05 -17.50 -5.01
C GLY A 203 -0.83 -16.82 -6.14
N GLY A 204 -0.48 -15.58 -6.50
CA GLY A 204 -1.13 -14.84 -7.59
C GLY A 204 -2.44 -14.15 -7.21
N THR A 205 -2.85 -14.18 -5.94
CA THR A 205 -4.07 -13.55 -5.44
C THR A 205 -3.78 -12.58 -4.29
N ALA A 206 -4.71 -11.67 -4.01
CA ALA A 206 -4.71 -10.83 -2.81
C ALA A 206 -6.05 -10.95 -2.07
N THR A 207 -6.04 -10.67 -0.77
CA THR A 207 -7.24 -10.58 0.06
C THR A 207 -7.46 -9.13 0.49
N ALA A 208 -8.59 -8.55 0.08
CA ALA A 208 -9.10 -7.28 0.61
C ALA A 208 -10.08 -7.57 1.75
N SER A 209 -10.05 -6.77 2.82
CA SER A 209 -11.00 -6.90 3.93
C SER A 209 -11.65 -5.56 4.23
N PHE A 210 -12.97 -5.58 4.42
CA PHE A 210 -13.79 -4.40 4.68
C PHE A 210 -14.67 -4.65 5.89
N ASP A 211 -14.75 -3.66 6.77
CA ASP A 211 -15.71 -3.70 7.87
C ASP A 211 -17.11 -3.36 7.33
N VAL A 212 -18.11 -4.09 7.82
CA VAL A 212 -19.51 -3.90 7.48
C VAL A 212 -20.27 -3.65 8.77
N THR A 213 -20.96 -2.51 8.85
CA THR A 213 -21.82 -2.16 10.00
C THR A 213 -23.28 -2.20 9.58
N TYR A 214 -24.18 -2.53 10.49
CA TYR A 214 -25.61 -2.61 10.17
C TYR A 214 -26.52 -2.42 11.38
N THR A 215 -27.72 -1.91 11.13
CA THR A 215 -28.84 -1.85 12.08
C THR A 215 -29.99 -2.69 11.54
N GLY A 216 -30.74 -3.36 12.43
CA GLY A 216 -31.82 -4.26 12.04
C GLY A 216 -31.56 -5.73 12.36
N SER A 217 -32.32 -6.63 11.73
CA SER A 217 -32.27 -8.09 11.99
C SER A 217 -32.11 -8.90 10.70
N PRO A 218 -30.95 -8.80 10.00
CA PRO A 218 -30.69 -9.60 8.82
C PRO A 218 -30.67 -11.10 9.14
N THR A 219 -31.22 -11.91 8.24
CA THR A 219 -31.04 -13.38 8.31
C THR A 219 -29.61 -13.78 7.93
N ALA A 220 -29.04 -13.10 6.94
CA ALA A 220 -27.66 -13.22 6.51
C ALA A 220 -27.23 -11.93 5.81
N LEU A 221 -25.93 -11.66 5.79
CA LEU A 221 -25.33 -10.58 5.00
C LEU A 221 -24.74 -11.16 3.72
N GLN A 222 -25.00 -10.47 2.61
CA GLN A 222 -24.54 -10.85 1.29
C GLN A 222 -23.72 -9.73 0.67
N TYR A 223 -22.80 -10.10 -0.22
CA TYR A 223 -22.07 -9.15 -1.04
C TYR A 223 -22.11 -9.58 -2.51
N ARG A 224 -21.92 -8.63 -3.41
CA ARG A 224 -21.60 -8.87 -4.82
C ARG A 224 -20.49 -7.94 -5.26
N LEU A 225 -19.83 -8.29 -6.35
CA LEU A 225 -18.77 -7.48 -6.94
C LEU A 225 -19.26 -6.91 -8.26
N LEU A 226 -19.10 -5.59 -8.41
CA LEU A 226 -19.46 -4.86 -9.61
C LEU A 226 -18.22 -4.30 -10.27
N ASP A 227 -18.26 -4.18 -11.59
CA ASP A 227 -17.30 -3.37 -12.34
C ASP A 227 -17.52 -1.89 -11.99
N ALA A 228 -16.55 -1.30 -11.31
CA ALA A 228 -16.64 0.06 -10.81
C ALA A 228 -16.73 1.11 -11.92
N SER A 229 -16.37 0.76 -13.17
CA SER A 229 -16.49 1.69 -14.30
C SER A 229 -17.95 2.04 -14.64
N ASN A 230 -18.91 1.22 -14.21
CA ASN A 230 -20.32 1.38 -14.58
C ASN A 230 -21.33 0.96 -13.50
N ASP A 231 -20.90 0.39 -12.38
CA ASP A 231 -21.73 -0.03 -11.23
C ASP A 231 -22.92 -0.93 -11.60
N SER A 232 -22.84 -1.64 -12.73
CA SER A 232 -23.97 -2.43 -13.25
C SER A 232 -23.57 -3.79 -13.79
N THR A 233 -22.34 -3.92 -14.28
CA THR A 233 -21.79 -5.19 -14.75
C THR A 233 -21.38 -6.03 -13.55
N VAL A 234 -22.06 -7.19 -13.39
CA VAL A 234 -21.83 -8.10 -12.27
C VAL A 234 -20.60 -8.95 -12.54
N VAL A 235 -19.56 -8.76 -11.75
CA VAL A 235 -18.32 -9.56 -11.77
C VAL A 235 -18.47 -10.82 -10.93
N GLN A 236 -19.17 -10.70 -9.79
CA GLN A 236 -19.56 -11.83 -8.95
C GLN A 236 -20.94 -11.53 -8.38
N ASP A 237 -21.87 -12.47 -8.52
CA ASP A 237 -23.23 -12.31 -8.02
C ASP A 237 -23.32 -12.56 -6.50
N TRP A 238 -24.47 -12.23 -5.92
CA TRP A 238 -24.74 -12.25 -4.48
C TRP A 238 -24.28 -13.54 -3.80
N THR A 239 -23.31 -13.39 -2.91
CA THR A 239 -22.71 -14.46 -2.11
C THR A 239 -22.88 -14.13 -0.64
N THR A 240 -23.22 -15.12 0.18
CA THR A 240 -23.36 -14.93 1.64
C THR A 240 -21.98 -14.94 2.28
N PHE A 241 -21.63 -13.90 3.04
CA PHE A 241 -20.37 -13.83 3.78
C PHE A 241 -20.57 -13.95 5.29
N ASP A 242 -21.75 -13.59 5.80
CA ASP A 242 -22.14 -13.82 7.19
C ASP A 242 -23.53 -14.48 7.22
N ALA A 243 -23.57 -15.75 7.61
CA ALA A 243 -24.79 -16.54 7.63
C ALA A 243 -25.60 -16.39 8.93
N THR A 244 -25.00 -15.80 9.97
CA THR A 244 -25.64 -15.62 11.29
C THR A 244 -25.17 -14.29 11.91
N PRO A 245 -25.44 -13.14 11.26
CA PRO A 245 -24.92 -11.85 11.68
C PRO A 245 -25.45 -11.47 13.06
N SER A 246 -24.55 -11.05 13.95
CA SER A 246 -24.90 -10.58 15.30
C SER A 246 -23.98 -9.45 15.75
N GLY A 247 -24.48 -8.56 16.63
CA GLY A 247 -23.66 -7.49 17.21
C GLY A 247 -23.55 -6.20 16.40
N GLY A 248 -24.24 -6.09 15.24
CA GLY A 248 -24.31 -4.85 14.45
C GLY A 248 -23.07 -4.58 13.58
N SER A 249 -22.13 -5.53 13.53
CA SER A 249 -20.96 -5.47 12.65
C SER A 249 -20.54 -6.86 12.16
N SER A 250 -19.82 -6.89 11.04
CA SER A 250 -19.20 -8.07 10.45
C SER A 250 -17.98 -7.63 9.64
N THR A 251 -17.14 -8.57 9.21
CA THR A 251 -15.98 -8.29 8.35
C THR A 251 -16.09 -9.13 7.08
N LEU A 252 -16.07 -8.46 5.93
CA LEU A 252 -16.08 -9.09 4.62
C LEU A 252 -14.63 -9.21 4.10
N SER A 253 -14.17 -10.44 3.86
CA SER A 253 -12.88 -10.70 3.19
C SER A 253 -13.08 -11.28 1.80
N ILE A 254 -12.47 -10.65 0.79
CA ILE A 254 -12.59 -11.00 -0.62
C ILE A 254 -11.20 -11.38 -1.13
N THR A 255 -11.03 -12.62 -1.60
CA THR A 255 -9.77 -13.10 -2.20
C THR A 255 -9.91 -13.25 -3.70
N ARG A 256 -9.07 -12.57 -4.49
CA ARG A 256 -9.16 -12.57 -5.96
C ARG A 256 -7.80 -12.54 -6.63
N SER A 257 -7.77 -13.05 -7.87
CA SER A 257 -6.67 -12.85 -8.82
C SER A 257 -6.67 -11.41 -9.35
N PRO A 258 -5.54 -10.93 -9.89
CA PRO A 258 -5.49 -9.63 -10.57
C PRO A 258 -6.42 -9.60 -11.79
N SER A 259 -6.87 -8.39 -12.12
CA SER A 259 -7.67 -8.09 -13.30
C SER A 259 -7.60 -6.59 -13.58
N LEU A 260 -7.69 -6.19 -14.84
CA LEU A 260 -7.75 -4.78 -15.24
C LEU A 260 -9.12 -4.13 -14.94
N THR A 261 -10.13 -4.91 -14.56
CA THR A 261 -11.44 -4.40 -14.16
C THR A 261 -11.41 -3.88 -12.70
N PRO A 262 -11.66 -2.58 -12.46
CA PRO A 262 -11.80 -2.05 -11.10
C PRO A 262 -13.06 -2.60 -10.43
N ILE A 263 -13.04 -2.68 -9.10
CA ILE A 263 -14.12 -3.30 -8.34
C ILE A 263 -14.74 -2.32 -7.36
N HIS A 264 -16.07 -2.36 -7.29
CA HIS A 264 -16.85 -1.92 -6.15
C HIS A 264 -17.55 -3.11 -5.50
N VAL A 265 -17.62 -3.11 -4.17
CA VAL A 265 -18.38 -4.09 -3.40
C VAL A 265 -19.74 -3.49 -3.05
N GLU A 266 -20.80 -4.22 -3.38
CA GLU A 266 -22.13 -3.93 -2.85
C GLU A 266 -22.49 -4.96 -1.78
N VAL A 267 -23.03 -4.50 -0.66
CA VAL A 267 -23.52 -5.36 0.43
C VAL A 267 -25.03 -5.22 0.59
N ARG A 268 -25.69 -6.25 1.13
CA ARG A 268 -27.12 -6.22 1.44
C ARG A 268 -27.55 -7.18 2.54
N PHE A 269 -28.77 -7.00 3.03
CA PHE A 269 -29.50 -8.03 3.77
C PHE A 269 -30.09 -9.10 2.85
N SER A 270 -30.00 -10.36 3.25
CA SER A 270 -30.56 -11.47 2.46
C SER A 270 -32.10 -11.52 2.47
N ASN A 271 -32.71 -11.10 3.58
CA ASN A 271 -34.17 -11.09 3.79
C ASN A 271 -34.83 -9.77 3.37
N GLU A 272 -34.05 -8.69 3.23
CA GLU A 272 -34.53 -7.37 2.81
C GLU A 272 -33.58 -6.78 1.76
N THR A 273 -33.66 -7.30 0.54
CA THR A 273 -32.68 -7.03 -0.51
C THR A 273 -32.64 -5.58 -1.03
N GLY A 274 -33.55 -4.72 -0.55
CA GLY A 274 -33.55 -3.28 -0.84
C GLY A 274 -32.67 -2.46 0.11
N ILE A 275 -32.19 -3.06 1.21
CA ILE A 275 -31.24 -2.45 2.13
C ILE A 275 -29.84 -2.80 1.62
N THR A 276 -29.20 -1.85 0.95
CA THR A 276 -27.89 -2.03 0.33
C THR A 276 -26.96 -0.85 0.63
N ASP A 277 -25.66 -1.10 0.50
CA ASP A 277 -24.64 -0.05 0.42
C ASP A 277 -23.59 -0.46 -0.63
N LEU A 278 -23.02 0.53 -1.32
CA LEU A 278 -22.11 0.35 -2.44
C LEU A 278 -20.88 1.23 -2.24
N GLN A 279 -19.70 0.61 -2.30
CA GLN A 279 -18.43 1.35 -2.31
C GLN A 279 -18.33 2.30 -3.50
N THR A 280 -17.53 3.35 -3.33
CA THR A 280 -17.30 4.40 -4.34
C THR A 280 -15.84 4.56 -4.74
N ASN A 281 -14.90 3.99 -3.97
CA ASN A 281 -13.49 4.00 -4.33
C ASN A 281 -13.13 2.75 -5.14
N ASP A 282 -12.57 2.98 -6.34
CA ASP A 282 -12.02 1.91 -7.17
C ASP A 282 -10.89 1.19 -6.44
N TRP A 283 -10.90 -0.15 -6.47
CA TRP A 283 -9.78 -0.94 -6.02
C TRP A 283 -9.46 -2.11 -6.95
N TYR A 284 -8.21 -2.54 -6.89
CA TYR A 284 -7.63 -3.57 -7.75
C TYR A 284 -6.85 -4.60 -6.93
N VAL A 285 -6.74 -5.81 -7.46
CA VAL A 285 -5.63 -6.72 -7.12
C VAL A 285 -4.57 -6.53 -8.18
N GLY A 286 -3.33 -6.22 -7.79
CA GLY A 286 -2.28 -5.86 -8.74
C GLY A 286 -0.86 -5.97 -8.18
N ASP A 287 0.10 -5.48 -8.95
CA ASP A 287 1.50 -5.40 -8.57
C ASP A 287 1.92 -3.95 -8.32
N ILE A 288 2.54 -3.71 -7.17
CA ILE A 288 3.08 -2.43 -6.74
C ILE A 288 4.60 -2.47 -6.96
N VAL A 289 5.13 -1.54 -7.75
CA VAL A 289 6.56 -1.48 -8.08
C VAL A 289 7.16 -0.22 -7.47
N LEU A 290 8.24 -0.38 -6.71
CA LEU A 290 8.99 0.75 -6.16
C LEU A 290 10.14 1.11 -7.10
N ILE A 291 10.24 2.37 -7.53
CA ILE A 291 11.40 2.93 -8.23
C ILE A 291 12.07 3.97 -7.34
N PHE A 292 13.39 3.88 -7.18
CA PHE A 292 14.17 4.81 -6.35
C PHE A 292 15.64 4.84 -6.77
N GLY A 293 16.39 5.83 -6.28
CA GLY A 293 17.76 6.10 -6.72
C GLY A 293 17.91 7.53 -7.24
N GLN A 294 18.66 7.74 -8.32
CA GLN A 294 18.96 9.08 -8.85
C GLN A 294 18.18 9.42 -10.13
N SER A 295 18.71 10.33 -10.96
CA SER A 295 18.03 10.86 -12.16
C SER A 295 17.54 9.77 -13.11
N LEU A 296 18.36 8.78 -13.44
CA LEU A 296 17.94 7.68 -14.31
C LEU A 296 16.78 6.82 -13.73
N SER A 297 16.53 6.88 -12.41
CA SER A 297 15.32 6.31 -11.80
C SER A 297 14.15 7.30 -11.81
N GLU A 298 14.41 8.58 -11.52
CA GLU A 298 13.41 9.67 -11.59
C GLU A 298 12.79 9.74 -12.99
N ASP A 299 13.65 9.78 -14.00
CA ASP A 299 13.33 10.02 -15.40
C ASP A 299 12.50 8.89 -16.03
N LEU A 300 12.52 7.67 -15.45
CA LEU A 300 11.64 6.57 -15.88
C LEU A 300 10.15 6.97 -15.88
N ASN A 301 9.74 7.88 -14.99
CA ASN A 301 8.35 8.36 -14.88
C ASN A 301 8.12 9.75 -15.50
N THR A 302 9.17 10.50 -15.85
CA THR A 302 9.02 11.90 -16.32
C THR A 302 9.36 12.07 -17.80
N ASP A 303 10.23 11.23 -18.36
CA ASP A 303 10.73 11.42 -19.72
C ASP A 303 9.83 10.77 -20.77
N GLY A 304 9.68 11.50 -21.88
CA GLY A 304 8.85 11.12 -23.02
C GLY A 304 7.34 11.12 -22.73
N ALA A 305 6.54 11.41 -23.76
CA ALA A 305 5.08 11.32 -23.69
C ALA A 305 4.60 9.89 -23.96
N ILE A 306 3.54 9.45 -23.28
CA ILE A 306 2.99 8.10 -23.41
C ILE A 306 1.46 8.11 -23.58
N THR A 307 0.95 7.03 -24.15
CA THR A 307 -0.44 6.60 -24.01
C THR A 307 -0.39 5.26 -23.28
N PRO A 308 -0.66 5.22 -21.95
CA PRO A 308 -0.53 4.01 -21.17
C PRO A 308 -1.62 2.97 -21.51
N LEU A 309 -1.33 1.69 -21.26
CA LEU A 309 -2.36 0.65 -21.23
C LEU A 309 -3.30 0.84 -20.03
N ASP A 310 -4.52 0.33 -20.17
CA ASP A 310 -5.45 0.25 -19.04
C ASP A 310 -4.82 -0.55 -17.88
N GLY A 311 -5.00 -0.05 -16.65
CA GLY A 311 -4.42 -0.66 -15.46
C GLY A 311 -3.00 -0.21 -15.09
N TYR A 312 -2.39 0.73 -15.82
CA TYR A 312 -1.13 1.37 -15.39
C TYR A 312 -1.39 2.67 -14.60
N PHE A 313 -0.90 2.70 -13.37
CA PHE A 313 -1.00 3.84 -12.46
C PHE A 313 0.36 4.26 -11.90
N VAL A 314 0.51 5.55 -11.63
CA VAL A 314 1.65 6.12 -10.91
C VAL A 314 1.15 6.82 -9.65
N TYR A 315 1.88 6.63 -8.55
CA TYR A 315 1.62 7.31 -7.29
C TYR A 315 2.20 8.73 -7.32
N SER A 316 1.36 9.73 -7.04
CA SER A 316 1.80 11.10 -6.79
C SER A 316 0.82 11.81 -5.85
N ASN A 317 1.34 12.68 -4.98
CA ASN A 317 0.54 13.54 -4.10
C ASN A 317 -0.55 12.81 -3.29
N GLY A 318 -0.28 11.61 -2.78
CA GLY A 318 -1.25 10.85 -1.95
C GLY A 318 -2.18 9.92 -2.73
N SER A 319 -2.11 9.90 -4.06
CA SER A 319 -3.09 9.19 -4.91
C SER A 319 -2.44 8.47 -6.09
N PHE A 320 -3.14 7.47 -6.63
CA PHE A 320 -2.78 6.80 -7.88
C PHE A 320 -3.57 7.39 -9.05
N SER A 321 -2.85 7.74 -10.11
CA SER A 321 -3.43 8.31 -11.33
C SER A 321 -2.81 7.70 -12.57
N VAL A 322 -3.54 7.71 -13.67
CA VAL A 322 -3.04 7.31 -14.98
C VAL A 322 -1.98 8.33 -15.45
N PRO A 323 -0.74 7.91 -15.74
CA PRO A 323 0.32 8.82 -16.15
C PRO A 323 0.19 9.25 -17.62
N SER A 324 0.80 10.38 -17.97
CA SER A 324 0.90 10.87 -19.36
C SER A 324 2.35 10.97 -19.87
N THR A 325 3.32 10.69 -19.00
CA THR A 325 4.76 10.71 -19.29
C THR A 325 5.46 9.51 -18.66
N GLY A 326 6.72 9.27 -19.03
CA GLY A 326 7.53 8.19 -18.46
C GLY A 326 7.55 6.95 -19.34
N VAL A 327 8.26 7.03 -20.46
CA VAL A 327 8.34 5.96 -21.47
C VAL A 327 8.95 4.67 -20.91
N GLY A 328 9.90 4.77 -19.99
CA GLY A 328 10.54 3.59 -19.39
C GLY A 328 9.66 2.89 -18.37
N ALA A 329 9.02 3.62 -17.45
CA ALA A 329 8.07 3.04 -16.52
C ALA A 329 6.83 2.47 -17.23
N ASN A 330 6.39 3.13 -18.30
CA ASN A 330 5.36 2.60 -19.19
C ASN A 330 5.77 1.27 -19.84
N ALA A 331 7.03 1.10 -20.26
CA ALA A 331 7.51 -0.15 -20.82
C ALA A 331 7.50 -1.29 -19.78
N ILE A 332 7.86 -0.99 -18.52
CA ILE A 332 7.75 -1.96 -17.40
C ILE A 332 6.30 -2.39 -17.21
N ALA A 333 5.40 -1.42 -17.02
CA ALA A 333 3.99 -1.68 -16.76
C ALA A 333 3.33 -2.41 -17.93
N SER A 334 3.58 -1.98 -19.16
CA SER A 334 2.99 -2.57 -20.37
C SER A 334 3.37 -4.04 -20.53
N ALA A 335 4.62 -4.39 -20.23
CA ALA A 335 5.08 -5.77 -20.31
C ALA A 335 4.34 -6.67 -19.31
N ILE A 336 4.26 -6.25 -18.05
CA ILE A 336 3.59 -7.02 -16.98
C ILE A 336 2.08 -7.14 -17.27
N ILE A 337 1.42 -6.04 -17.65
CA ILE A 337 -0.01 -6.03 -18.00
C ILE A 337 -0.29 -6.99 -19.16
N THR A 338 0.51 -6.91 -20.22
CA THR A 338 0.32 -7.75 -21.42
C THR A 338 0.54 -9.24 -21.12
N ALA A 339 1.52 -9.56 -20.28
CA ALA A 339 1.86 -10.95 -19.98
C ALA A 339 0.86 -11.62 -19.02
N GLU A 340 0.21 -10.85 -18.14
CA GLU A 340 -0.49 -11.43 -16.99
C GLU A 340 -1.87 -10.84 -16.66
N ASP A 341 -2.38 -9.90 -17.45
CA ASP A 341 -3.63 -9.17 -17.16
C ASP A 341 -3.60 -8.52 -15.76
N CYS A 342 -2.40 -8.12 -15.32
CA CYS A 342 -2.15 -7.61 -13.98
C CYS A 342 -1.97 -6.09 -13.99
N PRO A 343 -2.84 -5.31 -13.32
CA PRO A 343 -2.63 -3.88 -13.20
C PRO A 343 -1.36 -3.58 -12.40
N VAL A 344 -0.67 -2.50 -12.77
CA VAL A 344 0.65 -2.12 -12.24
C VAL A 344 0.60 -0.73 -11.65
N PHE A 345 1.09 -0.61 -10.41
CA PHE A 345 1.07 0.60 -9.61
C PHE A 345 2.49 1.00 -9.26
N ILE A 346 3.01 2.05 -9.90
CA ILE A 346 4.40 2.47 -9.72
C ILE A 346 4.50 3.59 -8.68
N VAL A 347 5.32 3.38 -7.65
CA VAL A 347 5.74 4.39 -6.69
C VAL A 347 7.17 4.79 -7.04
N ASN A 348 7.35 5.94 -7.70
CA ASN A 348 8.68 6.44 -8.05
C ASN A 348 9.10 7.56 -7.09
N THR A 349 10.25 7.38 -6.47
CA THR A 349 10.86 8.29 -5.49
C THR A 349 12.31 8.62 -5.84
N GLY A 350 12.74 8.36 -7.08
CA GLY A 350 14.05 8.74 -7.56
C GLY A 350 14.28 10.25 -7.47
N VAL A 351 15.50 10.66 -7.13
CA VAL A 351 15.87 12.08 -7.01
C VAL A 351 17.21 12.35 -7.68
N GLY A 352 17.19 13.14 -8.73
CA GLY A 352 18.33 13.53 -9.54
C GLY A 352 19.52 14.08 -8.75
N GLY A 353 20.72 13.70 -9.17
CA GLY A 353 21.96 14.22 -8.60
C GLY A 353 22.28 13.80 -7.16
N THR A 354 21.59 12.79 -6.62
CA THR A 354 21.80 12.28 -5.27
C THR A 354 22.82 11.13 -5.21
N ALA A 355 23.52 11.04 -4.08
CA ALA A 355 24.48 10.01 -3.75
C ALA A 355 23.88 8.94 -2.82
N LEU A 356 24.43 7.73 -2.85
CA LEU A 356 24.14 6.70 -1.86
C LEU A 356 24.90 6.96 -0.56
N THR A 357 26.13 7.45 -0.66
CA THR A 357 27.10 7.44 0.44
C THR A 357 27.28 8.80 1.12
N GLN A 358 27.71 8.78 2.38
CA GLN A 358 28.15 9.97 3.09
C GLN A 358 29.43 10.55 2.49
N GLU A 359 30.30 9.67 1.98
CA GLU A 359 31.61 9.93 1.40
C GLU A 359 31.55 10.84 0.18
N SER A 360 30.40 10.88 -0.51
CA SER A 360 30.10 11.87 -1.54
C SER A 360 30.17 13.33 -1.06
N GLY A 361 30.15 13.56 0.26
CA GLY A 361 30.13 14.88 0.86
C GLY A 361 28.78 15.60 0.75
N GLN A 362 27.75 14.97 0.18
CA GLN A 362 26.42 15.56 0.12
C GLN A 362 25.78 15.66 1.51
N THR A 363 25.02 16.74 1.72
CA THR A 363 24.29 16.96 2.97
C THR A 363 23.13 15.99 3.14
N ASP A 364 22.62 15.40 2.08
CA ASP A 364 21.64 14.32 2.10
C ASP A 364 22.03 13.23 1.08
N TYR A 365 21.79 11.97 1.41
CA TYR A 365 22.21 10.78 0.67
C TYR A 365 21.39 9.56 1.11
N TRP A 366 21.25 8.55 0.24
CA TRP A 366 20.28 7.45 0.45
C TRP A 366 20.56 6.59 1.69
N ASN A 367 21.82 6.24 1.98
CA ASN A 367 22.14 5.41 3.15
C ASN A 367 22.07 6.19 4.49
N ARG A 368 21.71 7.48 4.48
CA ARG A 368 21.66 8.30 5.69
C ARG A 368 20.64 7.76 6.68
N SER A 369 21.08 7.43 7.89
CA SER A 369 20.25 6.79 8.91
C SER A 369 19.39 7.77 9.72
N SER A 370 19.68 9.07 9.70
CA SER A 370 18.88 10.09 10.39
C SER A 370 19.02 11.49 9.78
N GLY A 371 17.91 12.24 9.78
CA GLY A 371 17.87 13.66 9.37
C GLY A 371 18.09 13.93 7.87
N GLY A 372 17.98 12.93 7.00
CA GLY A 372 17.82 13.07 5.55
C GLY A 372 16.36 12.91 5.13
N SER A 373 16.00 13.33 3.92
CA SER A 373 14.63 13.20 3.39
C SER A 373 14.48 12.06 2.38
N LEU A 374 15.52 11.73 1.60
CA LEU A 374 15.44 10.73 0.53
C LEU A 374 14.82 9.39 0.99
N TRP A 375 15.42 8.73 1.98
CA TRP A 375 14.90 7.45 2.48
C TRP A 375 13.56 7.60 3.24
N PRO A 376 13.39 8.54 4.20
CA PRO A 376 12.10 8.71 4.87
C PRO A 376 10.94 9.05 3.94
N ASP A 377 11.17 9.83 2.89
CA ASP A 377 10.15 10.17 1.90
C ASP A 377 9.75 8.94 1.08
N THR A 378 10.70 8.05 0.73
CA THR A 378 10.40 6.75 0.13
C THR A 378 9.54 5.88 1.04
N VAL A 379 9.88 5.78 2.33
CA VAL A 379 9.08 5.04 3.31
C VAL A 379 7.66 5.61 3.41
N ASN A 380 7.54 6.94 3.51
CA ASN A 380 6.25 7.59 3.59
C ASN A 380 5.41 7.41 2.33
N ALA A 381 6.03 7.48 1.15
CA ALA A 381 5.36 7.27 -0.14
C ALA A 381 4.82 5.84 -0.25
N VAL A 382 5.64 4.83 0.02
CA VAL A 382 5.22 3.42 -0.01
C VAL A 382 4.16 3.14 1.05
N ASN A 383 4.35 3.64 2.28
CA ASN A 383 3.40 3.45 3.37
C ASN A 383 2.03 4.05 3.04
N THR A 384 2.02 5.27 2.51
CA THR A 384 0.77 5.93 2.11
C THR A 384 0.14 5.24 0.90
N ALA A 385 0.94 4.85 -0.11
CA ALA A 385 0.46 4.14 -1.30
C ALA A 385 -0.19 2.80 -0.94
N THR A 386 0.42 2.04 -0.03
CA THR A 386 -0.01 0.71 0.41
C THR A 386 -0.95 0.74 1.64
N SER A 387 -1.29 1.91 2.15
CA SER A 387 -2.12 2.08 3.35
C SER A 387 -1.56 1.33 4.58
N GLY A 388 -0.24 1.32 4.74
CA GLY A 388 0.43 0.68 5.85
C GLY A 388 0.92 -0.74 5.59
N ALA A 389 0.48 -1.40 4.51
CA ALA A 389 0.85 -2.79 4.25
C ALA A 389 2.34 -2.96 3.91
N ASN A 390 2.95 -1.98 3.23
CA ASN A 390 4.37 -1.99 2.84
C ASN A 390 4.81 -3.24 2.04
N ASP A 391 3.87 -3.96 1.44
CA ASP A 391 4.12 -5.10 0.56
C ASP A 391 4.18 -4.62 -0.89
N ILE A 392 5.27 -4.95 -1.59
CA ILE A 392 5.50 -4.54 -2.97
C ILE A 392 5.96 -5.73 -3.82
N ALA A 393 5.68 -5.69 -5.12
CA ALA A 393 6.03 -6.75 -6.04
C ALA A 393 7.55 -6.88 -6.18
N PHE A 394 8.24 -5.76 -6.42
CA PHE A 394 9.68 -5.67 -6.48
C PHE A 394 10.13 -4.20 -6.44
N ALA A 395 11.42 -4.00 -6.25
CA ALA A 395 12.08 -2.70 -6.26
C ALA A 395 13.00 -2.56 -7.48
N TRP A 396 13.04 -1.38 -8.10
CA TRP A 396 14.06 -0.99 -9.07
C TRP A 396 15.00 0.04 -8.44
N TRP A 397 16.30 -0.26 -8.49
CA TRP A 397 17.36 0.61 -8.00
C TRP A 397 18.35 0.97 -9.12
N HIS A 398 18.51 2.27 -9.35
CA HIS A 398 19.57 2.80 -10.20
C HIS A 398 20.22 4.03 -9.57
N GLN A 399 21.50 3.88 -9.23
CA GLN A 399 22.28 4.90 -8.54
C GLN A 399 23.78 4.68 -8.80
N GLY A 400 24.60 5.68 -8.50
CA GLY A 400 26.03 5.54 -8.32
C GLY A 400 26.83 6.65 -8.97
N THR A 401 26.20 7.38 -9.90
CA THR A 401 26.89 8.38 -10.71
C THR A 401 27.40 9.55 -9.88
N LYS A 402 26.63 9.99 -8.89
CA LYS A 402 27.09 11.06 -7.99
C LYS A 402 28.27 10.60 -7.13
N ASP A 403 28.22 9.41 -6.56
CA ASP A 403 29.31 8.82 -5.78
C ASP A 403 30.59 8.67 -6.61
N SER A 404 30.45 8.26 -7.88
CA SER A 404 31.58 8.19 -8.80
C SER A 404 32.21 9.55 -9.09
N LEU A 405 31.41 10.62 -9.25
CA LEU A 405 31.91 11.98 -9.46
C LEU A 405 32.71 12.50 -8.27
N GLU A 406 32.34 12.09 -7.07
CA GLU A 406 32.99 12.50 -5.83
C GLU A 406 34.14 11.56 -5.39
N GLY A 407 34.47 10.56 -6.22
CA GLY A 407 35.61 9.68 -6.00
C GLY A 407 35.42 8.66 -4.87
N VAL A 408 34.18 8.29 -4.57
CA VAL A 408 33.85 7.23 -3.61
C VAL A 408 34.48 5.91 -4.07
N THR A 409 35.11 5.19 -3.14
CA THR A 409 35.78 3.92 -3.45
C THR A 409 34.81 2.75 -3.51
N GLU A 410 35.22 1.66 -4.16
CA GLU A 410 34.45 0.41 -4.26
C GLU A 410 34.03 -0.10 -2.88
N THR A 411 34.96 -0.18 -1.93
CA THR A 411 34.69 -0.65 -0.58
C THR A 411 33.68 0.22 0.16
N GLN A 412 33.76 1.54 0.01
CA GLN A 412 32.83 2.48 0.65
C GLN A 412 31.42 2.32 0.07
N TYR A 413 31.31 2.28 -1.27
CA TYR A 413 30.03 2.13 -1.94
C TYR A 413 29.38 0.78 -1.63
N LEU A 414 30.15 -0.32 -1.71
CA LEU A 414 29.67 -1.66 -1.38
C LEU A 414 29.18 -1.75 0.06
N SER A 415 29.90 -1.16 1.03
CA SER A 415 29.47 -1.13 2.43
C SER A 415 28.14 -0.40 2.59
N ALA A 416 28.01 0.79 1.98
CA ALA A 416 26.78 1.57 2.06
C ALA A 416 25.60 0.87 1.38
N LEU A 417 25.83 0.19 0.26
CA LEU A 417 24.81 -0.56 -0.47
C LEU A 417 24.28 -1.73 0.38
N ASN A 418 25.17 -2.49 1.02
CA ASN A 418 24.81 -3.56 1.94
C ASN A 418 23.94 -3.06 3.11
N GLU A 419 24.36 -1.97 3.76
CA GLU A 419 23.60 -1.37 4.86
C GLU A 419 22.23 -0.87 4.40
N PHE A 420 22.20 -0.19 3.26
CA PHE A 420 20.98 0.40 2.74
C PHE A 420 19.98 -0.67 2.31
N PHE A 421 20.39 -1.70 1.56
CA PHE A 421 19.47 -2.75 1.13
C PHE A 421 19.00 -3.64 2.28
N THR A 422 19.84 -3.82 3.32
CA THR A 422 19.39 -4.43 4.58
C THR A 422 18.25 -3.61 5.21
N ARG A 423 18.36 -2.27 5.22
CA ARG A 423 17.32 -1.37 5.72
C ARG A 423 16.05 -1.40 4.86
N VAL A 424 16.20 -1.41 3.55
CA VAL A 424 15.09 -1.50 2.58
C VAL A 424 14.28 -2.77 2.85
N ARG A 425 14.94 -3.94 2.91
CA ARG A 425 14.29 -5.23 3.19
C ARG A 425 13.79 -5.39 4.62
N GLY A 426 14.31 -4.62 5.57
CA GLY A 426 13.76 -4.53 6.92
C GLY A 426 12.50 -3.65 7.02
N THR A 427 12.19 -2.86 5.99
CA THR A 427 11.09 -1.89 5.99
C THR A 427 9.95 -2.29 5.04
N PHE A 428 10.29 -2.88 3.90
CA PHE A 428 9.33 -3.35 2.90
C PHE A 428 9.47 -4.85 2.70
N SER A 429 8.34 -5.51 2.43
CA SER A 429 8.31 -6.92 2.04
C SER A 429 8.06 -7.08 0.54
N GLY A 430 8.53 -8.20 0.01
CA GLY A 430 8.13 -8.72 -1.30
C GLY A 430 6.81 -9.48 -1.19
N LYS A 431 6.18 -9.75 -2.34
CA LYS A 431 4.87 -10.44 -2.48
C LYS A 431 4.56 -11.45 -1.36
N GLY A 432 3.48 -11.21 -0.63
CA GLY A 432 2.99 -12.11 0.41
C GLY A 432 3.87 -12.13 1.67
N GLY A 433 4.61 -11.06 1.93
CA GLY A 433 5.51 -10.95 3.08
C GLY A 433 6.87 -11.63 2.91
N SER A 434 7.27 -11.94 1.68
CA SER A 434 8.57 -12.52 1.35
C SER A 434 9.70 -11.48 1.43
N THR A 435 10.95 -11.93 1.31
CA THR A 435 12.08 -10.99 1.16
C THR A 435 11.88 -10.17 -0.10
N LEU A 436 12.02 -8.85 -0.01
CA LEU A 436 11.90 -7.99 -1.17
C LEU A 436 13.00 -8.29 -2.21
N GLU A 437 12.55 -8.63 -3.41
CA GLU A 437 13.36 -8.76 -4.60
C GLU A 437 13.70 -7.39 -5.18
N ILE A 438 14.98 -7.17 -5.50
CA ILE A 438 15.50 -5.89 -5.99
C ILE A 438 16.10 -6.10 -7.37
N ILE A 439 15.55 -5.43 -8.38
CA ILE A 439 16.15 -5.31 -9.69
C ILE A 439 17.10 -4.10 -9.66
N MET A 440 18.36 -4.31 -10.03
CA MET A 440 19.41 -3.32 -9.87
C MET A 440 20.18 -3.09 -11.16
N ALA A 441 20.33 -1.81 -11.55
CA ALA A 441 21.21 -1.42 -12.64
C ALA A 441 22.69 -1.46 -12.22
N THR A 442 23.54 -1.93 -13.15
CA THR A 442 24.98 -1.67 -13.09
C THR A 442 25.32 -0.33 -13.71
N PHE A 443 26.35 0.34 -13.20
CA PHE A 443 26.76 1.67 -13.63
C PHE A 443 27.06 1.69 -15.13
N GLY A 444 26.39 2.60 -15.85
CA GLY A 444 26.46 2.74 -17.30
C GLY A 444 27.37 3.87 -17.79
N ARG A 445 27.10 4.37 -18.99
CA ARG A 445 27.95 5.31 -19.70
C ARG A 445 27.83 6.68 -19.04
N ASP A 446 28.96 7.27 -18.67
CA ASP A 446 29.05 8.68 -18.25
C ASP A 446 30.25 9.34 -18.94
N THR A 447 29.97 10.31 -19.81
CA THR A 447 31.02 11.10 -20.50
C THR A 447 31.18 12.50 -19.94
N ARG A 448 30.50 12.82 -18.84
CA ARG A 448 30.62 14.13 -18.22
C ARG A 448 32.00 14.26 -17.57
N GLY A 449 32.62 15.43 -17.71
CA GLY A 449 33.88 15.71 -17.03
C GLY A 449 33.70 15.77 -15.51
N GLY A 450 34.65 15.23 -14.75
CA GLY A 450 34.69 15.36 -13.28
C GLY A 450 35.08 14.07 -12.56
N ALA A 451 34.55 12.93 -13.00
CA ALA A 451 34.95 11.60 -12.51
C ALA A 451 36.15 11.05 -13.28
N THR A 452 36.86 10.09 -12.68
CA THR A 452 37.88 9.31 -13.38
C THR A 452 37.31 7.95 -13.78
N ASN A 453 37.89 7.33 -14.81
CA ASN A 453 37.55 5.96 -15.20
C ASN A 453 37.74 4.98 -14.04
N THR A 454 38.75 5.20 -13.19
CA THR A 454 38.94 4.41 -11.97
C THR A 454 37.77 4.56 -10.99
N SER A 455 37.22 5.76 -10.85
CA SER A 455 36.06 6.01 -9.99
C SER A 455 34.79 5.35 -10.54
N HIS A 456 34.56 5.39 -11.86
CA HIS A 456 33.44 4.70 -12.50
C HIS A 456 33.50 3.19 -12.25
N GLN A 457 34.68 2.58 -12.47
CA GLN A 457 34.92 1.15 -12.21
C GLN A 457 34.61 0.78 -10.77
N ALA A 458 35.11 1.57 -9.82
CA ALA A 458 34.96 1.29 -8.42
C ALA A 458 33.48 1.18 -8.02
N ILE A 459 32.62 2.05 -8.55
CA ILE A 459 31.17 1.96 -8.30
C ILE A 459 30.57 0.73 -8.97
N ARG A 460 30.90 0.45 -10.23
CA ARG A 460 30.37 -0.74 -10.93
C ARG A 460 30.81 -2.05 -10.27
N ASP A 461 32.06 -2.17 -9.85
CA ASP A 461 32.59 -3.34 -9.17
C ASP A 461 31.85 -3.57 -7.85
N ALA A 462 31.59 -2.51 -7.09
CA ALA A 462 30.80 -2.60 -5.87
C ALA A 462 29.37 -3.09 -6.14
N GLN A 463 28.74 -2.62 -7.21
CA GLN A 463 27.39 -3.05 -7.60
C GLN A 463 27.37 -4.51 -8.06
N ILE A 464 28.32 -4.92 -8.90
CA ILE A 464 28.47 -6.31 -9.35
C ILE A 464 28.74 -7.21 -8.13
N ASN A 465 29.68 -6.85 -7.27
CA ASN A 465 30.00 -7.61 -6.06
C ASN A 465 28.77 -7.79 -5.16
N TYR A 466 27.93 -6.76 -5.03
CA TYR A 466 26.68 -6.88 -4.30
C TYR A 466 25.70 -7.86 -4.98
N ILE A 467 25.42 -7.67 -6.27
CA ILE A 467 24.52 -8.53 -7.06
C ILE A 467 24.94 -10.00 -6.95
N VAL A 468 26.23 -10.28 -7.07
CA VAL A 468 26.79 -11.63 -7.03
C VAL A 468 26.68 -12.27 -5.65
N SER A 469 26.69 -11.45 -4.59
CA SER A 469 26.60 -11.92 -3.21
C SER A 469 25.16 -12.13 -2.71
N ASP A 470 24.15 -11.71 -3.47
CA ASP A 470 22.77 -11.63 -3.01
C ASP A 470 21.77 -12.31 -3.95
N ASP A 471 21.20 -13.44 -3.51
CA ASP A 471 20.27 -14.28 -4.29
C ASP A 471 18.93 -13.59 -4.62
N ASN A 472 18.60 -12.45 -3.98
CA ASN A 472 17.34 -11.71 -4.21
C ASN A 472 17.59 -10.39 -4.94
N THR A 473 18.73 -10.25 -5.62
CA THR A 473 19.07 -9.09 -6.44
C THR A 473 19.26 -9.50 -7.89
N TYR A 474 18.46 -8.90 -8.77
CA TYR A 474 18.40 -9.24 -10.18
C TYR A 474 19.03 -8.12 -11.01
N PRO A 475 20.01 -8.44 -11.86
CA PRO A 475 20.77 -7.41 -12.53
C PRO A 475 20.12 -6.95 -13.83
N VAL A 476 20.20 -5.65 -14.04
CA VAL A 476 19.98 -5.02 -15.35
C VAL A 476 21.26 -4.35 -15.75
N ASN A 477 21.67 -4.60 -17.00
CA ASN A 477 22.85 -3.95 -17.52
C ASN A 477 22.46 -2.77 -18.38
N VAL A 478 23.00 -1.61 -18.07
CA VAL A 478 22.78 -0.39 -18.85
C VAL A 478 23.55 -0.43 -20.20
N TYR A 479 23.87 -1.63 -20.72
CA TYR A 479 24.73 -1.87 -21.90
C TYR A 479 24.24 -1.21 -23.19
N THR A 480 22.94 -0.95 -23.36
CA THR A 480 22.37 -0.54 -24.66
C THR A 480 21.89 0.90 -24.70
N SER A 481 21.79 1.58 -23.56
CA SER A 481 21.18 2.89 -23.49
C SER A 481 22.06 3.95 -24.16
N GLN A 482 21.55 4.55 -25.23
CA GLN A 482 22.12 5.76 -25.82
C GLN A 482 21.83 6.95 -24.89
N ASN A 483 22.86 7.76 -24.61
CA ASN A 483 22.70 8.95 -23.77
C ASN A 483 22.32 10.19 -24.61
N GLU A 484 21.56 11.11 -24.03
CA GLU A 484 21.25 12.43 -24.59
C GLU A 484 22.32 13.48 -24.30
N ASP A 485 22.79 13.53 -23.05
CA ASP A 485 23.68 14.57 -22.54
C ASP A 485 25.01 14.02 -21.99
N GLY A 486 25.31 12.76 -22.33
CA GLY A 486 26.47 12.05 -21.85
C GLY A 486 26.24 11.21 -20.60
N VAL A 487 25.08 11.30 -19.92
CA VAL A 487 24.73 10.43 -18.79
C VAL A 487 23.28 9.96 -18.79
N HIS A 488 22.31 10.81 -19.17
CA HIS A 488 20.89 10.48 -19.15
C HIS A 488 20.51 9.75 -20.42
N ALA A 489 19.67 8.72 -20.30
CA ALA A 489 19.24 7.91 -21.43
C ALA A 489 18.29 8.70 -22.35
N THR A 490 18.29 8.38 -23.65
CA THR A 490 17.25 8.83 -24.58
C THR A 490 15.91 8.17 -24.29
N ASP A 491 14.80 8.73 -24.79
CA ASP A 491 13.47 8.09 -24.72
C ASP A 491 13.50 6.62 -25.19
N ALA A 492 14.17 6.33 -26.31
CA ALA A 492 14.29 4.97 -26.84
C ALA A 492 15.07 4.06 -25.88
N ALA A 493 16.12 4.58 -25.27
CA ALA A 493 16.93 3.86 -24.30
C ALA A 493 16.20 3.62 -22.97
N TYR A 494 15.32 4.53 -22.53
CA TYR A 494 14.45 4.28 -21.37
C TYR A 494 13.41 3.20 -21.65
N ILE A 495 12.87 3.12 -22.87
CA ILE A 495 11.98 2.02 -23.27
C ILE A 495 12.72 0.67 -23.17
N GLU A 496 13.94 0.58 -23.73
CA GLU A 496 14.77 -0.62 -23.62
C GLU A 496 15.07 -0.98 -22.16
N LEU A 497 15.42 0.01 -21.33
CA LEU A 497 15.66 -0.21 -19.91
C LEU A 497 14.43 -0.80 -19.21
N GLY A 498 13.25 -0.24 -19.46
CA GLY A 498 12.00 -0.77 -18.90
C GLY A 498 11.69 -2.20 -19.34
N GLN A 499 12.01 -2.56 -20.60
CA GLN A 499 11.89 -3.94 -21.09
C GLN A 499 12.86 -4.91 -20.41
N GLN A 500 14.07 -4.45 -20.09
CA GLN A 500 15.05 -5.26 -19.35
C GLN A 500 14.61 -5.47 -17.90
N VAL A 501 14.05 -4.45 -17.24
CA VAL A 501 13.46 -4.60 -15.91
C VAL A 501 12.29 -5.58 -15.95
N ALA A 502 11.40 -5.48 -16.94
CA ALA A 502 10.32 -6.45 -17.12
C ALA A 502 10.83 -7.87 -17.39
N THR A 503 11.96 -8.02 -18.09
CA THR A 503 12.60 -9.31 -18.27
C THR A 503 13.03 -9.92 -16.94
N GLN A 504 13.66 -9.13 -16.05
CA GLN A 504 14.02 -9.61 -14.71
C GLN A 504 12.79 -9.96 -13.88
N TYR A 505 11.69 -9.20 -14.02
CA TYR A 505 10.41 -9.59 -13.44
C TYR A 505 9.95 -10.99 -13.90
N TYR A 506 10.10 -11.34 -15.19
CA TYR A 506 9.78 -12.68 -15.67
C TYR A 506 10.71 -13.76 -15.10
N VAL A 507 11.98 -13.42 -14.84
CA VAL A 507 12.95 -14.32 -14.17
C VAL A 507 12.50 -14.62 -12.76
N MET A 508 12.15 -13.58 -12.00
CA MET A 508 11.63 -13.68 -10.62
C MET A 508 10.36 -14.55 -10.57
N ARG A 509 9.55 -14.46 -11.63
CA ARG A 509 8.34 -15.27 -11.81
C ARG A 509 8.59 -16.71 -12.29
N GLY A 510 9.83 -17.08 -12.58
CA GLY A 510 10.21 -18.37 -13.13
C GLY A 510 9.63 -18.63 -14.53
N LEU A 511 9.18 -17.58 -15.22
CA LEU A 511 8.63 -17.66 -16.58
C LEU A 511 9.74 -17.70 -17.63
N VAL A 512 10.84 -17.05 -17.32
CA VAL A 512 12.11 -17.16 -18.04
C VAL A 512 13.19 -17.34 -16.99
N SER A 513 14.43 -17.44 -17.44
CA SER A 513 15.55 -17.31 -16.51
C SER A 513 16.52 -16.27 -17.00
N GLY A 514 17.33 -15.77 -16.09
CA GLY A 514 18.21 -14.67 -16.34
C GLY A 514 19.48 -14.78 -15.53
N SER A 515 20.56 -14.35 -16.16
CA SER A 515 21.81 -13.96 -15.53
C SER A 515 22.35 -12.75 -16.29
N ILE A 516 23.31 -12.03 -15.70
CA ILE A 516 24.09 -11.03 -16.46
C ILE A 516 24.78 -11.78 -17.60
N PRO A 517 24.56 -11.42 -18.87
CA PRO A 517 25.38 -11.96 -19.94
C PRO A 517 26.84 -11.55 -19.68
N SER A 518 27.66 -12.52 -19.30
CA SER A 518 29.10 -12.38 -19.14
C SER A 518 29.78 -13.14 -20.26
N ILE A 519 30.90 -12.64 -20.76
CA ILE A 519 31.66 -13.39 -21.76
C ILE A 519 32.19 -14.66 -21.09
N ILE A 520 31.94 -15.81 -21.68
CA ILE A 520 32.43 -17.12 -21.20
C ILE A 520 33.58 -17.63 -22.08
N SER A 521 33.62 -17.20 -23.33
CA SER A 521 34.71 -17.50 -24.26
C SER A 521 34.85 -16.43 -25.32
N ALA A 522 36.07 -16.31 -25.83
CA ALA A 522 36.37 -15.57 -27.03
C ALA A 522 37.27 -16.45 -27.90
N SER A 523 37.07 -16.42 -29.22
CA SER A 523 37.87 -17.17 -30.19
C SER A 523 38.07 -16.35 -31.45
N THR A 524 39.07 -16.69 -32.26
CA THR A 524 39.17 -16.10 -33.61
C THR A 524 37.93 -16.49 -34.41
N GLY A 525 37.31 -15.50 -35.07
CA GLY A 525 36.15 -15.69 -35.94
C GLY A 525 36.52 -16.24 -37.32
N ASP A 526 35.68 -15.96 -38.33
CA ASP A 526 35.86 -16.48 -39.69
C ASP A 526 37.07 -15.87 -40.41
N SER A 527 37.53 -14.70 -39.95
CA SER A 527 38.76 -14.05 -40.39
C SER A 527 39.73 -13.74 -39.24
N SER A 528 41.01 -13.51 -39.54
CA SER A 528 42.02 -13.17 -38.53
C SER A 528 41.80 -11.81 -37.85
N THR A 529 40.86 -11.01 -38.36
CA THR A 529 40.41 -9.73 -37.81
C THR A 529 39.14 -9.85 -37.00
N GLU A 530 38.51 -11.02 -36.96
CA GLU A 530 37.28 -11.25 -36.20
C GLU A 530 37.57 -11.98 -34.89
N ILE A 531 36.86 -11.59 -33.85
CA ILE A 531 36.79 -12.30 -32.58
C ILE A 531 35.33 -12.64 -32.33
N ASP A 532 35.00 -13.93 -32.33
CA ASP A 532 33.70 -14.42 -31.88
C ASP A 532 33.71 -14.53 -30.36
N VAL A 533 32.72 -13.93 -29.70
CA VAL A 533 32.52 -13.97 -28.26
C VAL A 533 31.22 -14.72 -27.94
N SER A 534 31.26 -15.56 -26.91
CA SER A 534 30.08 -16.26 -26.38
C SER A 534 29.75 -15.75 -24.99
N PHE A 535 28.46 -15.65 -24.70
CA PHE A 535 27.93 -15.16 -23.44
C PHE A 535 27.27 -16.27 -22.63
N SER A 536 27.32 -16.13 -21.31
CA SER A 536 26.67 -17.03 -20.33
C SER A 536 25.13 -16.99 -20.37
N ALA A 537 24.55 -16.02 -21.08
CA ALA A 537 23.11 -15.84 -21.23
C ALA A 537 22.76 -15.22 -22.58
N ASN A 538 21.47 -15.27 -22.92
CA ASN A 538 20.97 -14.69 -24.15
C ASN A 538 21.19 -13.17 -24.18
N LEU A 539 21.73 -12.70 -25.28
CA LEU A 539 21.80 -11.29 -25.65
C LEU A 539 20.40 -10.78 -26.05
N LEU A 540 20.20 -9.46 -25.96
CA LEU A 540 18.96 -8.82 -26.36
C LEU A 540 18.63 -9.14 -27.81
N LEU A 541 17.47 -9.78 -28.03
CA LEU A 541 17.13 -10.38 -29.32
C LEU A 541 16.73 -9.35 -30.40
N THR A 542 16.51 -8.09 -30.01
CA THR A 542 16.13 -7.01 -30.92
C THR A 542 17.33 -6.37 -31.61
N ASP A 543 18.51 -6.46 -31.01
CA ASP A 543 19.72 -5.83 -31.53
C ASP A 543 20.47 -6.76 -32.47
N THR A 544 20.75 -6.31 -33.68
CA THR A 544 21.64 -7.01 -34.62
C THR A 544 23.05 -6.42 -34.61
N THR A 545 23.19 -5.17 -34.18
CA THR A 545 24.47 -4.45 -34.14
C THR A 545 24.58 -3.71 -32.82
N TYR A 546 25.68 -3.94 -32.14
CA TYR A 546 26.01 -3.33 -30.86
C TYR A 546 26.94 -2.13 -31.04
N SER A 547 27.02 -1.30 -30.01
CA SER A 547 28.00 -0.22 -30.00
C SER A 547 29.42 -0.77 -29.93
N THR A 548 30.31 -0.24 -30.76
CA THR A 548 31.76 -0.50 -30.66
C THR A 548 32.42 0.30 -29.55
N GLU A 549 31.74 1.31 -29.00
CA GLU A 549 32.27 2.20 -27.96
C GLU A 549 32.49 1.45 -26.64
N GLY A 550 31.61 0.49 -26.31
CA GLY A 550 31.72 -0.35 -25.11
C GLY A 550 32.59 -1.58 -25.27
N VAL A 551 33.39 -1.68 -26.35
CA VAL A 551 34.25 -2.84 -26.63
C VAL A 551 35.70 -2.37 -26.69
N HIS A 552 36.54 -2.96 -25.84
CA HIS A 552 37.98 -2.74 -25.87
C HIS A 552 38.69 -4.06 -26.18
N VAL A 553 39.61 -4.02 -27.12
CA VAL A 553 40.47 -5.14 -27.45
C VAL A 553 41.91 -4.65 -27.43
N GLU A 554 42.77 -5.31 -26.67
CA GLU A 554 44.18 -4.96 -26.60
C GLU A 554 45.06 -6.18 -26.76
N ASP A 555 46.18 -6.02 -27.47
CA ASP A 555 47.21 -7.04 -27.57
C ASP A 555 48.54 -6.52 -26.99
N SER A 556 49.63 -7.27 -27.19
CA SER A 556 50.96 -6.88 -26.75
C SER A 556 51.50 -5.55 -27.32
N THR A 557 50.88 -5.04 -28.39
CA THR A 557 51.23 -3.78 -29.07
C THR A 557 50.35 -2.60 -28.63
N GLY A 558 49.22 -2.87 -27.97
CA GLY A 558 48.31 -1.88 -27.41
C GLY A 558 46.86 -2.08 -27.83
N ALA A 559 46.06 -1.02 -27.72
CA ALA A 559 44.66 -1.02 -28.09
C ALA A 559 44.47 -1.22 -29.61
N LEU A 560 43.57 -2.11 -30.00
CA LEU A 560 43.18 -2.36 -31.39
C LEU A 560 41.90 -1.60 -31.72
N THR A 561 41.80 -1.10 -32.95
CA THR A 561 40.58 -0.44 -33.44
C THR A 561 39.47 -1.47 -33.61
N VAL A 562 38.34 -1.28 -32.91
CA VAL A 562 37.11 -2.05 -33.12
C VAL A 562 36.30 -1.40 -34.24
N SER A 563 36.07 -2.14 -35.33
CA SER A 563 35.35 -1.68 -36.53
C SER A 563 33.85 -1.97 -36.45
N SER A 564 33.46 -3.14 -35.93
CA SER A 564 32.06 -3.48 -35.66
C SER A 564 31.92 -4.46 -34.49
N PHE A 565 30.74 -4.50 -33.91
CA PHE A 565 30.35 -5.50 -32.92
C PHE A 565 28.91 -5.93 -33.23
N GLU A 566 28.71 -7.17 -33.65
CA GLU A 566 27.47 -7.63 -34.28
C GLU A 566 26.97 -8.92 -33.65
N ARG A 567 25.66 -9.03 -33.43
CA ARG A 567 25.06 -10.26 -32.91
C ARG A 567 25.08 -11.33 -34.00
N LYS A 568 25.53 -12.53 -33.66
CA LYS A 568 25.51 -13.70 -34.55
C LYS A 568 24.28 -14.57 -34.28
N ASP A 569 23.96 -14.81 -33.01
CA ASP A 569 22.77 -15.54 -32.57
C ASP A 569 22.35 -15.15 -31.14
N ALA A 570 21.59 -16.01 -30.45
CA ALA A 570 21.05 -15.72 -29.13
C ALA A 570 22.14 -15.49 -28.07
N ASN A 571 23.30 -16.14 -28.15
CA ASN A 571 24.34 -16.06 -27.11
C ASN A 571 25.75 -15.80 -27.67
N THR A 572 25.89 -15.51 -28.96
CA THR A 572 27.16 -15.16 -29.58
C THR A 572 27.12 -13.87 -30.38
N ALA A 573 28.27 -13.20 -30.43
CA ALA A 573 28.47 -11.99 -31.21
C ALA A 573 29.90 -11.94 -31.78
N THR A 574 30.11 -11.17 -32.84
CA THR A 574 31.38 -11.04 -33.54
C THR A 574 31.89 -9.60 -33.41
N ILE A 575 33.13 -9.46 -32.94
CA ILE A 575 33.88 -8.20 -32.90
C ILE A 575 34.81 -8.18 -34.12
N THR A 576 34.64 -7.21 -35.01
CA THR A 576 35.53 -7.01 -36.16
C THR A 576 36.57 -5.95 -35.84
N LEU A 577 37.85 -6.27 -36.01
CA LEU A 577 38.99 -5.38 -35.74
C LEU A 577 39.55 -4.77 -37.02
N GLY A 578 40.13 -3.58 -36.91
CA GLY A 578 40.81 -2.90 -38.03
C GLY A 578 42.13 -3.56 -38.44
N ALA A 579 42.70 -4.41 -37.57
CA ALA A 579 43.89 -5.21 -37.84
C ALA A 579 43.86 -6.50 -37.00
N ALA A 580 44.51 -7.55 -37.51
CA ALA A 580 44.64 -8.81 -36.79
C ALA A 580 45.49 -8.63 -35.51
N PRO A 581 45.09 -9.21 -34.36
CA PRO A 581 45.89 -9.13 -33.15
C PRO A 581 47.27 -9.77 -33.30
N THR A 582 48.27 -9.17 -32.67
CA THR A 582 49.64 -9.70 -32.59
C THR A 582 49.81 -10.51 -31.30
N GLY A 583 49.69 -11.83 -31.41
CA GLY A 583 49.84 -12.73 -30.27
C GLY A 583 48.53 -12.88 -29.49
N THR A 584 48.62 -12.82 -28.17
CA THR A 584 47.44 -12.89 -27.30
C THR A 584 46.76 -11.54 -27.24
N ALA A 585 45.46 -11.54 -27.54
CA ALA A 585 44.58 -10.40 -27.32
C ALA A 585 43.75 -10.63 -26.06
N SER A 586 43.44 -9.53 -25.37
CA SER A 586 42.46 -9.48 -24.30
C SER A 586 41.25 -8.71 -24.77
N VAL A 587 40.06 -9.21 -24.45
CA VAL A 587 38.78 -8.60 -24.81
C VAL A 587 38.05 -8.15 -23.55
N TRP A 588 37.49 -6.95 -23.62
CA TRP A 588 36.60 -6.37 -22.62
C TRP A 588 35.35 -5.85 -23.29
N ILE A 589 34.21 -6.13 -22.67
CA ILE A 589 32.92 -5.56 -23.02
C ILE A 589 32.35 -4.90 -21.77
N SER A 590 31.95 -3.62 -21.88
CA SER A 590 30.92 -2.93 -21.08
C SER A 590 31.08 -1.41 -21.21
N TRP A 591 29.97 -0.67 -21.12
CA TRP A 591 29.69 0.51 -20.26
C TRP A 591 28.48 1.29 -20.82
N GLY A 592 28.08 1.09 -22.08
CA GLY A 592 26.86 1.68 -22.69
C GLY A 592 27.08 2.08 -24.15
N LYS A 593 26.07 2.68 -24.80
CA LYS A 593 26.11 3.12 -26.20
C LYS A 593 26.29 4.64 -26.29
N GLY A 594 27.14 5.11 -27.20
CA GLY A 594 27.28 6.53 -27.52
C GLY A 594 27.48 6.79 -29.01
N ASP A 595 27.63 8.07 -29.35
CA ASP A 595 27.80 8.62 -30.71
C ASP A 595 29.17 9.27 -30.91
N THR A 596 30.07 9.18 -29.93
CA THR A 596 31.39 9.78 -29.98
C THR A 596 32.40 8.89 -30.69
N ALA A 597 33.00 9.38 -31.78
CA ALA A 597 34.04 8.68 -32.55
C ALA A 597 35.41 8.54 -31.85
N GLN A 598 35.49 8.79 -30.54
CA GLN A 598 36.72 8.76 -29.75
C GLN A 598 36.68 7.57 -28.78
N PRO A 599 37.77 6.77 -28.67
CA PRO A 599 37.84 5.69 -27.71
C PRO A 599 37.85 6.29 -26.30
N LEU A 600 36.74 6.15 -25.61
CA LEU A 600 36.68 6.43 -24.18
C LEU A 600 37.56 5.39 -23.47
N THR A 601 38.47 5.86 -22.64
CA THR A 601 39.42 4.98 -21.92
C THR A 601 38.69 4.32 -20.76
N TYR A 602 37.78 3.39 -21.05
CA TYR A 602 36.98 2.76 -20.01
C TYR A 602 37.83 1.90 -19.06
N PRO A 603 37.39 1.75 -17.80
CA PRO A 603 37.95 0.75 -16.93
C PRO A 603 37.42 -0.66 -17.30
N ARG A 604 38.16 -1.69 -16.86
CA ARG A 604 38.18 -3.04 -17.45
C ARG A 604 37.22 -3.99 -16.73
N SER A 605 36.43 -4.78 -17.48
CA SER A 605 35.88 -6.05 -16.99
C SER A 605 37.00 -7.09 -16.79
N GLU A 606 36.69 -8.30 -16.29
CA GLU A 606 37.66 -9.39 -16.35
C GLU A 606 38.05 -9.65 -17.80
N SER A 607 39.36 -9.64 -18.07
CA SER A 607 39.89 -9.85 -19.42
C SER A 607 39.86 -11.32 -19.81
N ILE A 608 39.35 -11.64 -21.00
CA ILE A 608 39.55 -12.98 -21.58
C ILE A 608 40.72 -12.94 -22.55
N SER A 609 41.75 -13.73 -22.26
CA SER A 609 42.96 -13.84 -23.07
C SER A 609 42.81 -14.92 -24.16
N LEU A 610 43.09 -14.55 -25.41
CA LEU A 610 43.12 -15.47 -26.57
C LEU A 610 44.52 -16.09 -26.76
N PRO A 611 44.69 -17.42 -26.79
CA PRO A 611 45.92 -18.04 -27.25
C PRO A 611 46.03 -17.96 -28.79
N ASN A 612 47.19 -17.59 -29.31
CA ASN A 612 47.40 -17.42 -30.75
C ASN A 612 47.48 -18.78 -31.49
N GLY A 613 46.59 -19.01 -32.47
CA GLY A 613 46.75 -19.99 -33.56
C GLY A 613 46.11 -21.38 -33.37
N ALA A 614 44.93 -21.55 -34.00
CA ALA A 614 44.27 -22.83 -34.35
C ALA A 614 44.06 -23.84 -33.20
N GLY A 615 43.02 -23.62 -32.41
CA GLY A 615 42.41 -24.65 -31.56
C GLY A 615 41.27 -24.06 -30.75
N ASP A 616 40.07 -24.61 -30.90
CA ASP A 616 38.96 -24.39 -29.98
C ASP A 616 39.46 -24.54 -28.54
N PHE A 617 39.29 -23.51 -27.72
CA PHE A 617 39.65 -23.55 -26.30
C PHE A 617 38.47 -23.06 -25.47
N SER A 618 37.75 -24.01 -24.84
CA SER A 618 36.87 -23.71 -23.72
C SER A 618 37.71 -23.58 -22.46
N LEU A 619 37.74 -22.40 -21.84
CA LEU A 619 38.20 -22.25 -20.46
C LEU A 619 37.01 -22.57 -19.53
N ALA A 620 37.28 -23.35 -18.48
CA ALA A 620 36.29 -23.69 -17.47
C ALA A 620 35.86 -22.42 -16.72
N ALA A 621 34.56 -22.11 -16.78
CA ALA A 621 33.95 -21.04 -16.02
C ALA A 621 34.25 -21.20 -14.52
N GLY A 622 34.88 -20.19 -13.94
CA GLY A 622 34.98 -19.97 -12.51
C GLY A 622 35.09 -18.47 -12.34
N ALA A 623 34.06 -17.71 -11.95
CA ALA A 623 32.87 -18.07 -11.21
C ALA A 623 31.65 -17.26 -11.67
N PHE A 624 30.73 -17.85 -12.43
CA PHE A 624 29.30 -17.54 -12.47
C PHE A 624 28.62 -18.79 -13.01
N SER A 625 27.68 -19.38 -12.25
CA SER A 625 27.04 -20.65 -12.62
C SER A 625 26.10 -20.50 -13.82
N ASP A 626 26.15 -21.47 -14.72
CA ASP A 626 25.39 -21.54 -15.98
C ASP A 626 23.86 -21.56 -15.79
N TYR A 627 23.11 -20.93 -16.70
CA TYR A 627 21.68 -21.19 -16.93
C TYR A 627 21.30 -21.02 -18.42
N GLU A 628 20.46 -21.92 -18.95
CA GLU A 628 19.93 -21.89 -20.33
C GLU A 628 18.55 -21.21 -20.44
N VAL A 629 18.41 -20.13 -21.22
CA VAL A 629 17.08 -19.56 -21.54
C VAL A 629 16.44 -20.32 -22.70
N SER A 630 15.58 -21.29 -22.39
CA SER A 630 14.56 -21.74 -23.33
C SER A 630 13.43 -20.71 -23.35
N ALA A 631 13.19 -20.09 -24.51
CA ALA A 631 11.98 -19.30 -24.73
C ALA A 631 10.76 -20.20 -24.47
N VAL A 632 9.93 -19.83 -23.50
CA VAL A 632 8.62 -20.48 -23.31
C VAL A 632 7.75 -20.03 -24.48
N ALA A 633 7.14 -20.99 -25.18
CA ALA A 633 6.11 -20.67 -26.16
C ALA A 633 5.03 -19.81 -25.48
N LEU A 634 4.68 -18.69 -26.11
CA LEU A 634 3.57 -17.85 -25.64
C LEU A 634 2.33 -18.74 -25.51
N ASN A 635 1.83 -18.90 -24.28
CA ASN A 635 0.57 -19.59 -24.05
C ASN A 635 -0.52 -18.89 -24.87
N GLN A 636 -1.07 -19.57 -25.86
CA GLN A 636 -2.13 -19.00 -26.68
C GLN A 636 -3.48 -19.20 -25.97
N PRO A 637 -4.39 -18.21 -26.02
CA PRO A 637 -5.69 -18.35 -25.41
C PRO A 637 -6.45 -19.55 -26.03
N PRO A 638 -7.21 -20.32 -25.23
CA PRO A 638 -7.91 -21.50 -25.72
C PRO A 638 -8.93 -21.11 -26.80
N ILE A 639 -9.00 -21.92 -27.86
CA ILE A 639 -9.99 -21.70 -28.92
C ILE A 639 -11.27 -22.41 -28.50
N ALA A 640 -12.27 -21.65 -28.06
CA ALA A 640 -13.60 -22.18 -27.78
C ALA A 640 -14.37 -22.44 -29.09
N ASN A 641 -14.79 -23.68 -29.31
CA ASN A 641 -15.59 -24.08 -30.46
C ASN A 641 -16.70 -25.02 -30.00
N ALA A 642 -17.92 -24.48 -29.89
CA ALA A 642 -19.11 -25.18 -29.43
C ALA A 642 -19.86 -25.94 -30.57
N GLY A 643 -19.22 -26.10 -31.73
CA GLY A 643 -19.82 -26.72 -32.92
C GLY A 643 -20.54 -25.73 -33.82
N GLN A 644 -21.33 -26.23 -34.78
CA GLN A 644 -22.09 -25.40 -35.71
C GLN A 644 -23.30 -24.74 -35.02
N ASP A 645 -23.64 -23.52 -35.43
CA ASP A 645 -24.84 -22.81 -34.97
C ASP A 645 -26.10 -23.68 -35.00
N GLN A 646 -26.85 -23.69 -33.90
CA GLN A 646 -28.11 -24.42 -33.75
C GLN A 646 -29.26 -23.45 -33.46
N SER A 647 -30.43 -23.73 -34.03
CA SER A 647 -31.68 -23.04 -33.68
C SER A 647 -32.54 -23.96 -32.83
N VAL A 648 -32.86 -23.53 -31.60
CA VAL A 648 -33.68 -24.29 -30.66
C VAL A 648 -34.88 -23.47 -30.20
N GLU A 649 -35.98 -24.15 -29.86
CA GLU A 649 -37.17 -23.50 -29.30
C GLU A 649 -36.91 -23.04 -27.85
N ALA A 650 -37.49 -21.89 -27.48
CA ALA A 650 -37.30 -21.32 -26.15
C ALA A 650 -37.85 -22.23 -25.04
N GLY A 651 -37.05 -22.46 -24.00
CA GLY A 651 -37.42 -23.27 -22.83
C GLY A 651 -37.04 -24.76 -22.93
N ILE A 652 -36.34 -25.17 -23.98
CA ILE A 652 -35.86 -26.55 -24.17
C ILE A 652 -34.40 -26.66 -23.75
N GLU A 653 -34.08 -27.68 -22.95
CA GLU A 653 -32.71 -28.06 -22.60
C GLU A 653 -32.00 -28.63 -23.84
N PHE A 654 -30.82 -28.12 -24.16
CA PHE A 654 -30.02 -28.55 -25.30
C PHE A 654 -28.56 -28.72 -24.89
N VAL A 655 -27.87 -29.67 -25.52
CA VAL A 655 -26.45 -29.98 -25.24
C VAL A 655 -25.62 -29.57 -26.45
N LEU A 656 -24.66 -28.65 -26.24
CA LEU A 656 -23.67 -28.26 -27.25
C LEU A 656 -22.44 -29.18 -27.17
N ASP A 657 -21.87 -29.50 -28.32
CA ASP A 657 -20.68 -30.33 -28.42
C ASP A 657 -19.42 -29.44 -28.51
N GLY A 658 -18.77 -29.25 -27.36
CA GLY A 658 -17.54 -28.47 -27.25
C GLY A 658 -16.26 -29.23 -27.61
N THR A 659 -16.34 -30.46 -28.13
CA THR A 659 -15.15 -31.30 -28.40
C THR A 659 -14.20 -30.73 -29.46
N GLY A 660 -14.63 -29.74 -30.24
CA GLY A 660 -13.78 -28.98 -31.15
C GLY A 660 -12.97 -27.87 -30.47
N SER A 661 -13.17 -27.64 -29.17
CA SER A 661 -12.37 -26.70 -28.40
C SER A 661 -10.99 -27.31 -28.15
N GLN A 662 -9.95 -26.51 -28.35
CA GLN A 662 -8.58 -26.98 -28.21
C GLN A 662 -7.73 -25.94 -27.48
N ASP A 663 -6.90 -26.45 -26.58
CA ASP A 663 -5.70 -25.76 -26.14
C ASP A 663 -4.63 -25.99 -27.21
N ILE A 664 -3.96 -24.93 -27.65
CA ILE A 664 -3.00 -25.03 -28.76
C ILE A 664 -1.54 -24.96 -28.30
N ASP A 665 -1.32 -24.87 -26.97
CA ASP A 665 -0.05 -24.72 -26.26
C ASP A 665 1.14 -24.12 -27.03
#